data_AF-A0A9D9ADX7-F1
#
_entry.id   AF-A0A9D9ADX7-F1
#
_cell.length_a   1.000
_cell.length_b   1.000
_cell.length_c   1.000
_cell.angle_alpha   90.00
_cell.angle_beta   90.00
_cell.angle_gamma   90.00
#
_symmetry.space_group_name_H-M   'P 1'
#
loop_
_entity.id
_entity.type
_entity.pdbx_description
1 polymer ?
#
loop_
_entity_poly.entity_id
_entity_poly.type
_entity_poly.pdbx_seq_one_letter_code
_entity_poly.pdbx_strand_id
1 'polypeptide(L)'
;MADRRNNRPATSAVLQIRDLHVYYGQSHALQGVDLTLEHGVHAVVGRNGMGKTTLCNAIMGLQPARRGSIRFKGEELTGQQPYKIAGKGVGYTPQGRRLWPSLTVDEHLRLADTGSGAWTIDRIYDTFPRLAERRRNGGGQLSGGEQQMLAISRALLQDPQLLVLDEPTEGLAPVIVDHVEQLLSTLAEESDVAILLIEQNISVATSISEDVAIMVNGRISRVMPAKQLANDRALQERLLGVGRHSHDDMEIDVPEYSPAAAPEPERTEQAGTDEAEPAPVPVPKKSTGRVYVPPTRWSSAAWKEDKAASTPVSKPADPPTRPFDAAPEPIYREKPTALDALRGNDVLVVGTFDTKGAELRYIRDCIAEQGLRIRTVDLSTSGKPSSADIPPHVIAAYHPRGTTGVFSGDRGASVRAMADAFERWIVRQHGIGGIISAAGSGGTALATPAMRRLPIGIPKVMISTIASGDVGQYVGPSDIMMMYPVTDVQGLNRISRQVLRNGATALAGMVRNAQVKQAQKADKPGLGLTMFGVTTTAIQQISAQLEDSYDCLIFHATGVGGRSMEKLADSGLLSAAVDLTTTEICDMMFDGVFAADEDRFGAFIRTRIPYVGSVGALDMVNFRAPETVPEKYASRTFVEHNPQVTLMRTTAEENARMGVWIAERLNQMTGPVRFLIPEGGVSALDAPGQPFHDPAADRALFDAITRTFREDGNRRLIRLPHHINDPAFAKATVDALNEINPIRNATERTARHAAI
;
A
#
# COMPACT_ATOMS: atom_id res chain seq x y z
N MET A 1 -41.54 -25.62 -52.18
CA MET A 1 -40.26 -26.31 -51.94
C MET A 1 -39.88 -26.07 -50.48
N ALA A 2 -40.40 -26.90 -49.60
CA ALA A 2 -39.95 -26.99 -48.23
C ALA A 2 -38.70 -27.88 -48.17
N ASP A 3 -37.89 -27.62 -47.15
CA ASP A 3 -37.13 -28.64 -46.41
C ASP A 3 -35.79 -29.13 -46.97
N ARG A 4 -34.71 -28.39 -46.70
CA ARG A 4 -33.31 -28.91 -46.66
C ARG A 4 -32.39 -28.13 -45.68
N ARG A 5 -32.91 -27.67 -44.53
CA ARG A 5 -32.06 -27.06 -43.48
C ARG A 5 -32.37 -27.52 -42.05
N ASN A 6 -33.09 -28.63 -41.88
CA ASN A 6 -33.46 -29.11 -40.54
C ASN A 6 -32.97 -30.54 -40.25
N ASN A 7 -31.68 -30.79 -40.51
CA ASN A 7 -31.02 -31.98 -39.94
C ASN A 7 -29.50 -31.80 -39.82
N ARG A 8 -29.06 -30.75 -39.12
CA ARG A 8 -27.79 -30.84 -38.39
C ARG A 8 -28.11 -31.50 -37.04
N PRO A 9 -27.44 -32.58 -36.65
CA PRO A 9 -27.65 -33.18 -35.34
C PRO A 9 -27.43 -32.11 -34.25
N ALA A 10 -28.27 -32.11 -33.22
CA ALA A 10 -28.16 -31.20 -32.09
C ALA A 10 -26.70 -31.12 -31.62
N THR A 11 -26.09 -29.94 -31.78
CA THR A 11 -24.70 -29.68 -31.42
C THR A 11 -24.55 -29.97 -29.93
N SER A 12 -23.82 -31.04 -29.59
CA SER A 12 -23.56 -31.41 -28.20
C SER A 12 -22.72 -30.31 -27.55
N ALA A 13 -23.24 -29.67 -26.51
CA ALA A 13 -22.53 -28.62 -25.79
C ALA A 13 -21.10 -29.04 -25.44
N VAL A 14 -20.12 -28.22 -25.80
CA VAL A 14 -18.70 -28.47 -25.52
C VAL A 14 -18.45 -28.40 -24.01
N LEU A 15 -19.07 -27.45 -23.31
CA LEU A 15 -19.04 -27.36 -21.85
C LEU A 15 -20.47 -27.22 -21.30
N GLN A 16 -20.81 -28.01 -20.30
CA GLN A 16 -22.08 -27.94 -19.60
C GLN A 16 -21.85 -28.01 -18.09
N ILE A 17 -22.30 -26.98 -17.38
CA ILE A 17 -22.25 -26.85 -15.93
C ILE A 17 -23.68 -26.84 -15.42
N ARG A 18 -23.99 -27.69 -14.44
CA ARG A 18 -25.33 -27.81 -13.86
C ARG A 18 -25.28 -27.82 -12.35
N ASP A 19 -26.11 -26.98 -11.72
CA ASP A 19 -26.29 -26.88 -10.26
C ASP A 19 -24.94 -26.86 -9.49
N LEU A 20 -23.95 -26.12 -10.01
CA LEU A 20 -22.59 -26.19 -9.48
C LEU A 20 -22.45 -25.41 -8.17
N HIS A 21 -22.00 -26.13 -7.14
CA HIS A 21 -21.78 -25.60 -5.80
C HIS A 21 -20.34 -25.79 -5.34
N VAL A 22 -19.68 -24.68 -4.98
CA VAL A 22 -18.28 -24.68 -4.55
C VAL A 22 -18.13 -23.87 -3.27
N TYR A 23 -17.32 -24.39 -2.34
CA TYR A 23 -17.11 -23.79 -1.02
C TYR A 23 -15.62 -23.60 -0.74
N TYR A 24 -15.28 -22.54 -0.01
CA TYR A 24 -13.98 -22.37 0.65
C TYR A 24 -14.21 -22.35 2.17
N GLY A 25 -13.89 -23.45 2.84
CA GLY A 25 -14.27 -23.63 4.24
C GLY A 25 -15.78 -23.50 4.42
N GLN A 26 -16.22 -22.49 5.18
CA GLN A 26 -17.64 -22.18 5.41
C GLN A 26 -18.24 -21.22 4.37
N SER A 27 -17.44 -20.66 3.47
CA SER A 27 -17.92 -19.70 2.46
C SER A 27 -18.45 -20.40 1.22
N HIS A 28 -19.71 -20.11 0.85
CA HIS A 28 -20.39 -20.67 -0.32
C HIS A 28 -20.14 -19.79 -1.56
N ALA A 29 -19.06 -20.09 -2.28
CA ALA A 29 -18.52 -19.24 -3.34
C ALA A 29 -19.24 -19.36 -4.68
N LEU A 30 -19.66 -20.57 -5.09
CA LEU A 30 -20.58 -20.79 -6.22
C LEU A 30 -21.85 -21.45 -5.69
N GLN A 31 -23.01 -20.93 -6.08
CA GLN A 31 -24.30 -21.23 -5.45
C GLN A 31 -25.34 -21.73 -6.45
N GLY A 32 -25.08 -22.87 -7.09
CA GLY A 32 -25.97 -23.41 -8.12
C GLY A 32 -25.76 -22.66 -9.43
N VAL A 33 -24.54 -22.75 -9.96
CA VAL A 33 -24.20 -22.18 -11.26
C VAL A 33 -24.63 -23.13 -12.37
N ASP A 34 -25.41 -22.61 -13.31
CA ASP A 34 -25.75 -23.25 -14.57
C ASP A 34 -25.15 -22.45 -15.72
N LEU A 35 -24.42 -23.12 -16.62
CA LEU A 35 -23.79 -22.51 -17.77
C LEU A 35 -23.63 -23.54 -18.88
N THR A 36 -23.94 -23.18 -20.12
CA THR A 36 -23.75 -24.04 -21.30
C THR A 36 -23.01 -23.26 -22.38
N LEU A 37 -21.93 -23.83 -22.89
CA LEU A 37 -21.15 -23.29 -24.01
C LEU A 37 -21.13 -24.35 -25.11
N GLU A 38 -21.70 -24.00 -26.26
CA GLU A 38 -21.80 -24.89 -27.42
C GLU A 38 -20.58 -24.76 -28.34
N HIS A 39 -20.29 -23.54 -28.80
CA HIS A 39 -19.18 -23.23 -29.69
C HIS A 39 -18.80 -21.74 -29.57
N GLY A 40 -17.65 -21.35 -30.13
CA GLY A 40 -17.20 -19.96 -30.15
C GLY A 40 -16.86 -19.44 -28.75
N VAL A 41 -17.02 -18.13 -28.53
CA VAL A 41 -16.74 -17.49 -27.24
C VAL A 41 -18.01 -17.36 -26.43
N HIS A 42 -17.95 -17.76 -25.15
CA HIS A 42 -18.98 -17.43 -24.16
C HIS A 42 -18.33 -16.68 -22.99
N ALA A 43 -18.73 -15.44 -22.79
CA ALA A 43 -18.18 -14.60 -21.74
C ALA A 43 -18.99 -14.67 -20.44
N VAL A 44 -18.30 -14.78 -19.31
CA VAL A 44 -18.87 -14.60 -17.97
C VAL A 44 -18.33 -13.31 -17.38
N VAL A 45 -19.22 -12.38 -17.08
CA VAL A 45 -18.87 -11.07 -16.54
C VAL A 45 -19.39 -10.92 -15.13
N GLY A 46 -18.58 -10.31 -14.27
CA GLY A 46 -18.95 -10.03 -12.89
C GLY A 46 -17.87 -9.21 -12.18
N ARG A 47 -18.26 -8.56 -11.09
CA ARG A 47 -17.29 -7.82 -10.26
C ARG A 47 -16.29 -8.77 -9.58
N ASN A 48 -15.24 -8.17 -9.01
CA ASN A 48 -14.28 -8.90 -8.20
C ASN A 48 -14.98 -9.50 -6.98
N GLY A 49 -14.64 -10.75 -6.67
CA GLY A 49 -15.25 -11.52 -5.58
C GLY A 49 -16.59 -12.19 -5.91
N MET A 50 -17.11 -12.11 -7.15
CA MET A 50 -18.41 -12.73 -7.50
C MET A 50 -18.35 -14.24 -7.75
N GLY A 51 -17.17 -14.87 -7.69
CA GLY A 51 -17.00 -16.31 -7.93
C GLY A 51 -16.35 -16.68 -9.26
N LYS A 52 -15.98 -15.71 -10.08
CA LYS A 52 -15.42 -15.88 -11.43
C LYS A 52 -14.21 -16.84 -11.51
N THR A 53 -13.11 -16.51 -10.84
CA THR A 53 -11.94 -17.40 -10.70
C THR A 53 -12.28 -18.73 -10.03
N THR A 54 -13.29 -18.76 -9.15
CA THR A 54 -13.73 -20.01 -8.51
C THR A 54 -14.39 -20.94 -9.53
N LEU A 55 -15.12 -20.41 -10.51
CA LEU A 55 -15.68 -21.16 -11.62
C LEU A 55 -14.56 -21.79 -12.47
N CYS A 56 -13.53 -21.02 -12.84
CA CYS A 56 -12.35 -21.55 -13.55
C CYS A 56 -11.67 -22.68 -12.78
N ASN A 57 -11.40 -22.45 -11.48
CA ASN A 57 -10.74 -23.44 -10.63
C ASN A 57 -11.59 -24.71 -10.47
N ALA A 58 -12.91 -24.59 -10.44
CA ALA A 58 -13.81 -25.74 -10.39
C ALA A 58 -13.80 -26.54 -11.69
N ILE A 59 -13.83 -25.87 -12.86
CA ILE A 59 -13.73 -26.51 -14.18
C ILE A 59 -12.41 -27.27 -14.29
N MET A 60 -11.30 -26.68 -13.83
CA MET A 60 -9.97 -27.28 -13.88
C MET A 60 -9.68 -28.29 -12.77
N GLY A 61 -10.65 -28.60 -11.90
CA GLY A 61 -10.45 -29.51 -10.76
C GLY A 61 -9.44 -29.02 -9.72
N LEU A 62 -9.05 -27.75 -9.77
CA LEU A 62 -8.19 -27.09 -8.78
C LEU A 62 -8.94 -26.80 -7.48
N GLN A 63 -10.26 -26.62 -7.57
CA GLN A 63 -11.14 -26.52 -6.41
C GLN A 63 -12.29 -27.54 -6.54
N PRO A 64 -12.48 -28.45 -5.57
CA PRO A 64 -13.51 -29.47 -5.67
C PRO A 64 -14.92 -28.88 -5.56
N ALA A 65 -15.79 -29.25 -6.50
CA ALA A 65 -17.22 -29.05 -6.36
C ALA A 65 -17.79 -29.95 -5.25
N ARG A 66 -18.65 -29.38 -4.41
CA ARG A 66 -19.36 -30.13 -3.35
C ARG A 66 -20.65 -30.75 -3.85
N ARG A 67 -21.27 -30.14 -4.84
CA ARG A 67 -22.50 -30.57 -5.50
C ARG A 67 -22.53 -29.97 -6.91
N GLY A 68 -23.29 -30.61 -7.81
CA GLY A 68 -23.40 -30.22 -9.21
C GLY A 68 -22.51 -31.07 -10.12
N SER A 69 -22.53 -30.73 -11.41
CA SER A 69 -21.84 -31.45 -12.48
C SER A 69 -21.18 -30.46 -13.43
N ILE A 70 -19.98 -30.81 -13.89
CA ILE A 70 -19.25 -30.11 -14.96
C ILE A 70 -18.94 -31.17 -16.00
N ARG A 71 -19.51 -31.03 -17.19
CA ARG A 71 -19.30 -31.95 -18.31
C ARG A 71 -18.61 -31.24 -19.45
N PHE A 72 -17.58 -31.88 -19.98
CA PHE A 72 -16.88 -31.45 -21.18
C PHE A 72 -17.06 -32.52 -22.27
N LYS A 73 -17.64 -32.13 -23.40
CA LYS A 73 -18.04 -33.03 -24.50
C LYS A 73 -18.86 -34.24 -24.04
N GLY A 74 -19.75 -34.02 -23.07
CA GLY A 74 -20.59 -35.05 -22.46
C GLY A 74 -19.92 -35.87 -21.35
N GLU A 75 -18.60 -35.80 -21.20
CA GLU A 75 -17.85 -36.49 -20.14
C GLU A 75 -17.81 -35.67 -18.85
N GLU A 76 -18.07 -36.32 -17.71
CA GLU A 76 -17.97 -35.68 -16.39
C GLU A 76 -16.51 -35.31 -16.07
N LEU A 77 -16.28 -34.09 -15.57
CA LEU A 77 -15.00 -33.59 -15.08
C LEU A 77 -14.94 -33.54 -13.55
N THR A 78 -16.08 -33.43 -12.87
CA THR A 78 -16.15 -33.29 -11.41
C THR A 78 -15.40 -34.40 -10.70
N GLY A 79 -14.50 -34.03 -9.77
CA GLY A 79 -13.70 -34.98 -8.98
C GLY A 79 -12.46 -35.53 -9.70
N GLN A 80 -12.23 -35.17 -10.97
CA GLN A 80 -10.97 -35.52 -11.65
C GLN A 80 -9.84 -34.60 -11.23
N GLN A 81 -8.61 -35.13 -11.33
CA GLN A 81 -7.40 -34.38 -11.03
C GLN A 81 -7.08 -33.40 -12.18
N PRO A 82 -6.52 -32.21 -11.90
CA PRO A 82 -6.28 -31.17 -12.90
C PRO A 82 -5.53 -31.63 -14.16
N TYR A 83 -4.48 -32.45 -14.01
CA TYR A 83 -3.72 -32.94 -15.17
C TYR A 83 -4.52 -33.89 -16.07
N LYS A 84 -5.52 -34.61 -15.53
CA LYS A 84 -6.42 -35.45 -16.34
C LYS A 84 -7.40 -34.59 -17.12
N ILE A 85 -7.89 -33.51 -16.51
CA ILE A 85 -8.79 -32.55 -17.16
C ILE A 85 -8.04 -31.83 -18.29
N ALA A 86 -6.80 -31.39 -18.05
CA ALA A 86 -5.95 -30.81 -19.08
C ALA A 86 -5.70 -31.80 -20.24
N GLY A 87 -5.37 -33.06 -19.92
CA GLY A 87 -5.16 -34.13 -20.91
C GLY A 87 -6.41 -34.51 -21.73
N LYS A 88 -7.61 -34.08 -21.33
CA LYS A 88 -8.84 -34.22 -22.14
C LYS A 88 -9.01 -33.11 -23.18
N GLY A 89 -8.13 -32.11 -23.20
CA GLY A 89 -8.20 -30.97 -24.12
C GLY A 89 -8.84 -29.71 -23.52
N VAL A 90 -8.78 -29.54 -22.19
CA VAL A 90 -9.16 -28.28 -21.53
C VAL A 90 -7.90 -27.46 -21.22
N GLY A 91 -7.68 -26.41 -22.00
CA GLY A 91 -6.61 -25.43 -21.78
C GLY A 91 -7.05 -24.38 -20.78
N TYR A 92 -6.12 -23.93 -19.93
CA TYR A 92 -6.41 -22.92 -18.91
C TYR A 92 -5.30 -21.88 -18.82
N THR A 93 -5.70 -20.61 -18.92
CA THR A 93 -4.84 -19.46 -18.63
C THR A 93 -5.35 -18.77 -17.36
N PRO A 94 -4.70 -18.99 -16.20
CA PRO A 94 -5.09 -18.37 -14.94
C PRO A 94 -4.81 -16.87 -14.89
N GLN A 95 -5.49 -16.19 -13.97
CA GLN A 95 -5.22 -14.78 -13.65
C GLN A 95 -3.74 -14.59 -13.25
N GLY A 96 -3.16 -13.47 -13.68
CA GLY A 96 -1.79 -13.08 -13.36
C GLY A 96 -0.71 -13.74 -14.21
N ARG A 97 -1.06 -14.28 -15.40
CA ARG A 97 -0.17 -14.79 -16.47
C ARG A 97 0.65 -16.04 -16.12
N ARG A 98 1.05 -16.22 -14.85
CA ARG A 98 1.73 -17.38 -14.25
C ARG A 98 2.90 -17.90 -15.09
N LEU A 99 3.80 -17.01 -15.46
CA LEU A 99 5.06 -17.30 -16.15
C LEU A 99 6.21 -17.53 -15.18
N TRP A 100 7.23 -18.27 -15.60
CA TRP A 100 8.50 -18.38 -14.88
C TRP A 100 9.42 -17.25 -15.35
N PRO A 101 9.78 -16.27 -14.49
CA PRO A 101 10.56 -15.12 -14.94
C PRO A 101 11.90 -15.49 -15.57
N SER A 102 12.51 -16.59 -15.11
CA SER A 102 13.83 -17.08 -15.50
C SER A 102 13.85 -17.89 -16.80
N LEU A 103 12.70 -18.35 -17.31
CA LEU A 103 12.65 -19.13 -18.54
C LEU A 103 12.42 -18.20 -19.73
N THR A 104 13.13 -18.44 -20.81
CA THR A 104 12.94 -17.73 -22.07
C THR A 104 11.58 -18.03 -22.69
N VAL A 105 11.13 -17.20 -23.63
CA VAL A 105 9.91 -17.46 -24.42
C VAL A 105 9.98 -18.85 -25.06
N ASP A 106 11.09 -19.21 -25.70
CA ASP A 106 11.27 -20.52 -26.34
C ASP A 106 11.23 -21.66 -25.32
N GLU A 107 11.86 -21.51 -24.14
CA GLU A 107 11.80 -22.51 -23.07
C GLU A 107 10.38 -22.69 -22.50
N HIS A 108 9.62 -21.60 -22.34
CA HIS A 108 8.21 -21.70 -21.95
C HIS A 108 7.37 -22.48 -22.95
N LEU A 109 7.56 -22.20 -24.24
CA LEU A 109 6.83 -22.88 -25.30
C LEU A 109 7.24 -24.35 -25.39
N ARG A 110 8.54 -24.67 -25.34
CA ARG A 110 9.03 -26.06 -25.32
C ARG A 110 8.52 -26.86 -24.12
N LEU A 111 8.43 -26.25 -22.94
CA LEU A 111 7.86 -26.93 -21.76
C LEU A 111 6.37 -27.22 -21.90
N ALA A 112 5.65 -26.38 -22.65
CA ALA A 112 4.23 -26.54 -22.91
C ALA A 112 3.95 -27.33 -24.19
N ASP A 113 4.96 -27.67 -24.98
CA ASP A 113 4.79 -28.40 -26.23
C ASP A 113 4.61 -29.90 -25.93
N THR A 114 3.50 -30.45 -26.43
CA THR A 114 3.19 -31.88 -26.34
C THR A 114 3.69 -32.66 -27.56
N GLY A 115 4.10 -31.97 -28.62
CA GLY A 115 4.65 -32.55 -29.85
C GLY A 115 3.64 -33.27 -30.75
N SER A 116 2.36 -33.29 -30.39
CA SER A 116 1.31 -34.08 -31.07
C SER A 116 0.06 -33.28 -31.46
N GLY A 117 0.06 -31.96 -31.27
CA GLY A 117 -1.11 -31.08 -31.49
C GLY A 117 -1.06 -30.26 -32.77
N ALA A 118 -2.19 -29.66 -33.15
CA ALA A 118 -2.29 -28.74 -34.31
C ALA A 118 -1.58 -27.39 -34.07
N TRP A 119 -1.30 -27.04 -32.81
CA TRP A 119 -0.50 -25.89 -32.42
C TRP A 119 0.95 -26.31 -32.23
N THR A 120 1.82 -25.87 -33.15
CA THR A 120 3.27 -26.02 -33.05
C THR A 120 3.91 -24.73 -32.56
N ILE A 121 5.13 -24.81 -32.03
CA ILE A 121 5.91 -23.62 -31.63
C ILE A 121 6.07 -22.66 -32.82
N ASP A 122 6.32 -23.17 -34.03
CA ASP A 122 6.43 -22.34 -35.23
C ASP A 122 5.11 -21.62 -35.54
N ARG A 123 3.97 -22.32 -35.47
CA ARG A 123 2.64 -21.71 -35.64
C ARG A 123 2.37 -20.65 -34.57
N ILE A 124 2.79 -20.87 -33.33
CA ILE A 124 2.72 -19.85 -32.27
C ILE A 124 3.56 -18.64 -32.66
N TYR A 125 4.76 -18.81 -33.20
CA TYR A 125 5.56 -17.67 -33.62
C TYR A 125 4.99 -16.92 -34.83
N ASP A 126 4.36 -17.61 -35.76
CA ASP A 126 3.66 -16.97 -36.88
C ASP A 126 2.43 -16.19 -36.39
N THR A 127 1.70 -16.76 -35.43
CA THR A 127 0.49 -16.15 -34.82
C THR A 127 0.84 -14.99 -33.89
N PHE A 128 1.98 -15.09 -33.20
CA PHE A 128 2.48 -14.10 -32.24
C PHE A 128 3.90 -13.64 -32.63
N PRO A 129 4.07 -12.81 -33.68
CA PRO A 129 5.39 -12.38 -34.16
C PRO A 129 6.25 -11.69 -33.09
N ARG A 130 5.62 -10.99 -32.13
CA ARG A 130 6.33 -10.36 -31.01
C ARG A 130 6.99 -11.38 -30.08
N LEU A 131 6.39 -12.57 -29.90
CA LEU A 131 7.05 -13.67 -29.19
C LEU A 131 8.19 -14.26 -30.02
N ALA A 132 8.08 -14.24 -31.35
CA ALA A 132 9.13 -14.69 -32.26
C ALA A 132 10.35 -13.76 -32.27
N GLU A 133 10.15 -12.46 -32.16
CA GLU A 133 11.23 -11.48 -31.99
C GLU A 133 11.95 -11.66 -30.66
N ARG A 134 11.22 -12.12 -29.63
CA ARG A 134 11.70 -12.24 -28.24
C ARG A 134 11.92 -13.66 -27.77
N ARG A 135 12.17 -14.60 -28.70
CA ARG A 135 12.36 -16.04 -28.40
C ARG A 135 13.33 -16.32 -27.26
N ARG A 136 14.39 -15.50 -27.15
CA ARG A 136 15.48 -15.66 -26.18
C ARG A 136 15.33 -14.81 -24.91
N ASN A 137 14.26 -14.03 -24.80
CA ASN A 137 14.02 -13.19 -23.64
C ASN A 137 13.30 -13.97 -22.53
N GLY A 138 13.70 -13.74 -21.28
CA GLY A 138 13.06 -14.32 -20.10
C GLY A 138 11.61 -13.83 -19.92
N GLY A 139 10.75 -14.63 -19.29
CA GLY A 139 9.36 -14.27 -19.01
C GLY A 139 9.21 -12.96 -18.21
N GLY A 140 10.19 -12.62 -17.38
CA GLY A 140 10.26 -11.35 -16.64
C GLY A 140 10.65 -10.13 -17.48
N GLN A 141 11.19 -10.33 -18.68
CA GLN A 141 11.67 -9.29 -19.60
C GLN A 141 10.62 -8.92 -20.68
N LEU A 142 9.47 -9.60 -20.67
CA LEU A 142 8.35 -9.32 -21.56
C LEU A 142 7.46 -8.21 -20.98
N SER A 143 6.90 -7.35 -21.82
CA SER A 143 5.86 -6.41 -21.40
C SER A 143 4.62 -7.17 -20.94
N GLY A 144 3.73 -6.53 -20.18
CA GLY A 144 2.54 -7.20 -19.66
C GLY A 144 1.66 -7.83 -20.74
N GLY A 145 1.57 -7.22 -21.92
CA GLY A 145 0.87 -7.79 -23.07
C GLY A 145 1.57 -9.01 -23.65
N GLU A 146 2.89 -8.95 -23.82
CA GLU A 146 3.67 -10.08 -24.34
C GLU A 146 3.67 -11.26 -23.36
N GLN A 147 3.70 -11.00 -22.05
CA GLN A 147 3.52 -12.03 -21.04
C GLN A 147 2.15 -12.70 -21.15
N GLN A 148 1.10 -11.91 -21.41
CA GLN A 148 -0.24 -12.45 -21.61
C GLN A 148 -0.31 -13.33 -22.86
N MET A 149 0.26 -12.86 -23.98
CA MET A 149 0.34 -13.65 -25.21
C MET A 149 1.10 -14.95 -25.01
N LEU A 150 2.22 -14.94 -24.26
CA LEU A 150 2.97 -16.14 -23.93
C LEU A 150 2.16 -17.10 -23.05
N ALA A 151 1.40 -16.59 -22.09
CA ALA A 151 0.53 -17.40 -21.23
C ALA A 151 -0.56 -18.12 -22.05
N ILE A 152 -1.22 -17.40 -22.96
CA ILE A 152 -2.20 -17.97 -23.89
C ILE A 152 -1.54 -18.99 -24.83
N SER A 153 -0.35 -18.67 -25.36
CA SER A 153 0.40 -19.55 -26.25
C SER A 153 0.73 -20.90 -25.62
N ARG A 154 1.10 -20.91 -24.34
CA ARG A 154 1.34 -22.16 -23.59
C ARG A 154 0.09 -23.02 -23.48
N ALA A 155 -1.08 -22.41 -23.29
CA ALA A 155 -2.34 -23.14 -23.25
C ALA A 155 -2.71 -23.68 -24.63
N LEU A 156 -2.44 -22.93 -25.71
CA LEU A 156 -2.70 -23.36 -27.09
C LEU A 156 -1.83 -24.56 -27.51
N LEU A 157 -0.57 -24.63 -27.07
CA LEU A 157 0.31 -25.78 -27.35
C LEU A 157 -0.16 -27.12 -26.75
N GLN A 158 -1.14 -27.08 -25.84
CA GLN A 158 -1.83 -28.27 -25.34
C GLN A 158 -2.96 -28.75 -26.28
N ASP A 159 -3.10 -28.12 -27.45
CA ASP A 159 -4.15 -28.35 -28.45
C ASP A 159 -5.56 -28.39 -27.86
N PRO A 160 -5.96 -27.33 -27.12
CA PRO A 160 -7.18 -27.35 -26.35
C PRO A 160 -8.41 -27.27 -27.26
N GLN A 161 -9.43 -28.04 -26.92
CA GLN A 161 -10.75 -27.98 -27.52
C GLN A 161 -11.69 -27.05 -26.74
N LEU A 162 -11.36 -26.80 -25.47
CA LEU A 162 -11.92 -25.72 -24.65
C LEU A 162 -10.78 -24.91 -24.05
N LEU A 163 -10.76 -23.61 -24.29
CA LEU A 163 -9.82 -22.67 -23.69
C LEU A 163 -10.54 -21.82 -22.63
N VAL A 164 -10.13 -21.96 -21.38
CA VAL A 164 -10.64 -21.17 -20.25
C VAL A 164 -9.66 -20.04 -19.94
N LEU A 165 -10.13 -18.80 -20.00
CA LEU A 165 -9.31 -17.61 -19.79
C LEU A 165 -9.83 -16.80 -18.61
N ASP A 166 -8.99 -16.63 -17.59
CA ASP A 166 -9.36 -15.93 -16.34
C ASP A 166 -8.79 -14.50 -16.32
N GLU A 167 -9.65 -13.53 -16.62
CA GLU A 167 -9.35 -12.09 -16.70
C GLU A 167 -8.10 -11.77 -17.55
N PRO A 168 -8.05 -12.22 -18.82
CA PRO A 168 -6.85 -12.10 -19.65
C PRO A 168 -6.48 -10.66 -19.98
N THR A 169 -7.40 -9.69 -19.87
CA THR A 169 -7.13 -8.27 -20.18
C THR A 169 -6.75 -7.43 -18.95
N GLU A 170 -6.72 -8.03 -17.75
CA GLU A 170 -6.47 -7.30 -16.52
C GLU A 170 -5.06 -6.65 -16.49
N GLY A 171 -5.04 -5.35 -16.18
CA GLY A 171 -3.80 -4.58 -16.03
C GLY A 171 -3.04 -4.35 -17.35
N LEU A 172 -3.67 -4.58 -18.50
CA LEU A 172 -3.10 -4.29 -19.82
C LEU A 172 -3.45 -2.87 -20.28
N ALA A 173 -2.56 -2.28 -21.09
CA ALA A 173 -2.84 -1.00 -21.76
C ALA A 173 -3.92 -1.18 -22.83
N PRO A 174 -4.78 -0.17 -23.12
CA PRO A 174 -5.90 -0.31 -24.06
C PRO A 174 -5.54 -0.91 -25.42
N VAL A 175 -4.43 -0.48 -26.02
CA VAL A 175 -3.95 -1.01 -27.32
C VAL A 175 -3.66 -2.51 -27.28
N ILE A 176 -3.23 -3.03 -26.12
CA ILE A 176 -2.97 -4.45 -25.92
C ILE A 176 -4.28 -5.21 -25.71
N VAL A 177 -5.27 -4.59 -25.04
CA VAL A 177 -6.62 -5.16 -24.89
C VAL A 177 -7.24 -5.40 -26.26
N ASP A 178 -7.21 -4.40 -27.15
CA ASP A 178 -7.71 -4.52 -28.53
C ASP A 178 -7.04 -5.68 -29.29
N HIS A 179 -5.73 -5.87 -29.09
CA HIS A 179 -4.98 -6.95 -29.72
C HIS A 179 -5.36 -8.33 -29.15
N VAL A 180 -5.59 -8.45 -27.84
CA VAL A 180 -6.09 -9.69 -27.23
C VAL A 180 -7.51 -9.99 -27.72
N GLU A 181 -8.39 -8.99 -27.83
CA GLU A 181 -9.73 -9.15 -28.37
C GLU A 181 -9.72 -9.70 -29.80
N GLN A 182 -8.94 -9.06 -30.69
CA GLN A 182 -8.77 -9.51 -32.07
C GLN A 182 -8.29 -10.96 -32.14
N LEU A 183 -7.29 -11.30 -31.33
CA LEU A 183 -6.75 -12.65 -31.28
C LEU A 183 -7.78 -13.69 -30.85
N LEU A 184 -8.55 -13.42 -29.80
CA LEU A 184 -9.57 -14.34 -29.31
C LEU A 184 -10.69 -14.53 -30.33
N SER A 185 -11.08 -13.47 -31.04
CA SER A 185 -12.04 -13.55 -32.13
C SER A 185 -11.49 -14.41 -33.28
N THR A 186 -10.25 -14.17 -33.72
CA THR A 186 -9.60 -14.98 -34.76
C THR A 186 -9.49 -16.45 -34.36
N LEU A 187 -9.10 -16.74 -33.11
CA LEU A 187 -9.02 -18.11 -32.61
C LEU A 187 -10.39 -18.82 -32.61
N ALA A 188 -11.45 -18.11 -32.23
CA ALA A 188 -12.81 -18.65 -32.22
C ALA A 188 -13.40 -18.82 -33.62
N GLU A 189 -12.98 -18.01 -34.60
CA GLU A 189 -13.43 -18.07 -36.00
C GLU A 189 -12.65 -19.09 -36.84
N GLU A 190 -11.33 -19.15 -36.68
CA GLU A 190 -10.43 -19.97 -37.50
C GLU A 190 -10.15 -21.36 -36.92
N SER A 191 -10.37 -21.55 -35.60
CA SER A 191 -10.11 -22.82 -34.92
C SER A 191 -11.40 -23.38 -34.32
N ASP A 192 -11.55 -24.72 -34.30
CA ASP A 192 -12.69 -25.40 -33.65
C ASP A 192 -12.60 -25.36 -32.09
N VAL A 193 -12.00 -24.31 -31.53
CA VAL A 193 -11.76 -24.16 -30.09
C VAL A 193 -12.90 -23.35 -29.46
N ALA A 194 -13.59 -23.92 -28.49
CA ALA A 194 -14.55 -23.16 -27.68
C ALA A 194 -13.79 -22.33 -26.62
N ILE A 195 -14.19 -21.08 -26.40
CA ILE A 195 -13.53 -20.18 -25.44
C ILE A 195 -14.51 -19.80 -24.34
N LEU A 196 -14.17 -20.11 -23.10
CA LEU A 196 -14.83 -19.55 -21.92
C LEU A 196 -14.01 -18.35 -21.45
N LEU A 197 -14.50 -17.16 -21.74
CA LEU A 197 -13.86 -15.90 -21.33
C LEU A 197 -14.44 -15.45 -20.00
N ILE A 198 -13.60 -15.34 -18.97
CA ILE A 198 -13.97 -14.68 -17.74
C ILE A 198 -13.42 -13.26 -17.75
N GLU A 199 -14.29 -12.26 -17.58
CA GLU A 199 -13.88 -10.87 -17.64
C GLU A 199 -14.55 -10.01 -16.56
N GLN A 200 -13.87 -8.92 -16.19
CA GLN A 200 -14.50 -7.82 -15.46
C GLN A 200 -14.92 -6.70 -16.43
N ASN A 201 -14.22 -6.56 -17.55
CA ASN A 201 -14.49 -5.54 -18.53
C ASN A 201 -15.66 -5.93 -19.45
N ILE A 202 -16.81 -5.27 -19.29
CA ILE A 202 -17.99 -5.51 -20.14
C ILE A 202 -17.66 -5.27 -21.61
N SER A 203 -16.89 -4.21 -21.91
CA SER A 203 -16.60 -3.84 -23.29
C SER A 203 -15.97 -5.00 -24.04
N VAL A 204 -14.92 -5.59 -23.44
CA VAL A 204 -14.21 -6.78 -23.94
C VAL A 204 -15.18 -7.95 -24.09
N ALA A 205 -15.93 -8.28 -23.03
CA ALA A 205 -16.86 -9.41 -23.06
C ALA A 205 -17.94 -9.26 -24.14
N THR A 206 -18.43 -8.04 -24.36
CA THR A 206 -19.48 -7.77 -25.35
C THR A 206 -18.96 -7.59 -26.77
N SER A 207 -17.66 -7.31 -26.95
CA SER A 207 -17.07 -7.19 -28.28
C SER A 207 -16.77 -8.56 -28.89
N ILE A 208 -16.44 -9.56 -28.07
CA ILE A 208 -16.01 -10.89 -28.56
C ILE A 208 -17.03 -12.02 -28.42
N SER A 209 -18.02 -11.88 -27.53
CA SER A 209 -19.01 -12.94 -27.24
C SER A 209 -20.37 -12.62 -27.86
N GLU A 210 -21.12 -13.64 -28.30
CA GLU A 210 -22.50 -13.45 -28.77
C GLU A 210 -23.47 -13.28 -27.59
N ASP A 211 -23.30 -14.09 -26.55
CA ASP A 211 -24.03 -14.05 -25.28
C ASP A 211 -23.07 -13.81 -24.11
N VAL A 212 -23.54 -13.09 -23.09
CA VAL A 212 -22.80 -12.83 -21.86
C VAL A 212 -23.60 -13.35 -20.67
N ALA A 213 -22.97 -14.22 -19.88
CA ALA A 213 -23.47 -14.67 -18.60
C ALA A 213 -23.03 -13.71 -17.49
N ILE A 214 -23.97 -13.27 -16.66
CA ILE A 214 -23.71 -12.25 -15.64
C ILE A 214 -23.69 -12.90 -14.27
N MET A 215 -22.50 -12.92 -13.67
CA MET A 215 -22.26 -13.53 -12.37
C MET A 215 -22.42 -12.52 -11.23
N VAL A 216 -23.32 -12.82 -10.30
CA VAL A 216 -23.59 -12.02 -9.10
C VAL A 216 -23.67 -12.95 -7.89
N ASN A 217 -22.84 -12.69 -6.87
CA ASN A 217 -22.80 -13.43 -5.60
C ASN A 217 -22.72 -14.97 -5.78
N GLY A 218 -21.89 -15.43 -6.70
CA GLY A 218 -21.68 -16.87 -6.95
C GLY A 218 -22.76 -17.54 -7.79
N ARG A 219 -23.68 -16.78 -8.41
CA ARG A 219 -24.75 -17.30 -9.28
C ARG A 219 -24.69 -16.63 -10.64
N ILE A 220 -25.07 -17.36 -11.69
CA ILE A 220 -25.39 -16.75 -12.98
C ILE A 220 -26.79 -16.17 -12.86
N SER A 221 -26.88 -14.85 -12.71
CA SER A 221 -28.14 -14.13 -12.54
C SER A 221 -28.96 -14.14 -13.83
N ARG A 222 -28.28 -13.99 -14.97
CA ARG A 222 -28.89 -13.96 -16.30
C ARG A 222 -27.83 -14.26 -17.37
N VAL A 223 -28.25 -14.90 -18.45
CA VAL A 223 -27.53 -14.95 -19.73
C VAL A 223 -28.28 -14.06 -20.71
N MET A 224 -27.56 -13.25 -21.49
CA MET A 224 -28.20 -12.34 -22.43
C MET A 224 -27.33 -11.99 -23.63
N PRO A 225 -27.93 -11.55 -24.75
CA PRO A 225 -27.18 -11.13 -25.93
C PRO A 225 -26.21 -9.99 -25.61
N ALA A 226 -24.95 -10.15 -26.01
CA ALA A 226 -23.89 -9.17 -25.81
C ALA A 226 -24.24 -7.80 -26.39
N LYS A 227 -24.84 -7.77 -27.59
CA LYS A 227 -25.31 -6.53 -28.24
C LYS A 227 -26.35 -5.79 -27.41
N GLN A 228 -27.21 -6.50 -26.69
CA GLN A 228 -28.19 -5.88 -25.81
C GLN A 228 -27.49 -5.26 -24.60
N LEU A 229 -26.52 -5.95 -24.01
CA LEU A 229 -25.75 -5.43 -22.88
C LEU A 229 -24.89 -4.24 -23.30
N ALA A 230 -24.22 -4.29 -24.46
CA ALA A 230 -23.38 -3.22 -25.00
C ALA A 230 -24.14 -1.90 -25.24
N ASN A 231 -25.38 -1.99 -25.72
CA ASN A 231 -26.20 -0.83 -26.05
C ASN A 231 -26.98 -0.24 -24.86
N ASP A 232 -27.09 -0.99 -23.74
CA ASP A 232 -27.83 -0.56 -22.56
C ASP A 232 -26.88 -0.15 -21.43
N ARG A 233 -26.40 1.10 -21.51
CA ARG A 233 -25.48 1.67 -20.51
C ARG A 233 -26.07 1.69 -19.10
N ALA A 234 -27.38 1.91 -18.97
CA ALA A 234 -28.05 1.88 -17.67
C ALA A 234 -28.07 0.47 -17.08
N LEU A 235 -28.25 -0.56 -17.91
CA LEU A 235 -28.14 -1.96 -17.49
C LEU A 235 -26.71 -2.32 -17.09
N GLN A 236 -25.70 -1.90 -17.85
CA GLN A 236 -24.29 -2.06 -17.46
C GLN A 236 -24.01 -1.41 -16.10
N GLU A 237 -24.50 -0.19 -15.90
CA GLU A 237 -24.38 0.56 -14.65
C GLU A 237 -25.23 -0.02 -13.51
N ARG A 238 -26.30 -0.77 -13.78
CA ARG A 238 -27.13 -1.43 -12.75
C ARG A 238 -26.56 -2.79 -12.34
N LEU A 239 -26.03 -3.52 -13.32
CA LEU A 239 -25.47 -4.85 -13.11
C LEU A 239 -24.04 -4.78 -12.56
N LEU A 240 -23.29 -3.72 -12.90
CA LEU A 240 -21.90 -3.54 -12.48
C LEU A 240 -21.56 -2.18 -11.84
N GLY A 241 -22.50 -1.22 -11.75
CA GLY A 241 -22.48 -0.02 -10.86
C GLY A 241 -23.63 -0.08 -9.83
N VAL A 242 -23.72 0.86 -8.88
CA VAL A 242 -24.92 1.02 -8.02
C VAL A 242 -25.46 2.42 -8.28
N GLY A 243 -26.72 2.55 -8.69
CA GLY A 243 -27.34 3.86 -8.88
C GLY A 243 -28.86 3.86 -8.97
N ARG A 244 -29.51 4.24 -7.85
CA ARG A 244 -30.88 4.74 -7.64
C ARG A 244 -32.05 3.73 -7.72
N HIS A 245 -32.70 3.55 -6.57
CA HIS A 245 -34.04 3.00 -6.32
C HIS A 245 -34.53 1.84 -7.21
N SER A 246 -34.49 0.63 -6.65
CA SER A 246 -35.63 -0.29 -6.69
C SER A 246 -35.62 -1.12 -5.40
N HIS A 247 -36.01 -0.48 -4.29
CA HIS A 247 -36.99 -1.12 -3.41
C HIS A 247 -38.35 -0.83 -4.06
N ASP A 248 -38.58 -1.42 -5.22
CA ASP A 248 -39.90 -1.88 -5.57
C ASP A 248 -39.77 -3.40 -5.51
N ASP A 249 -40.62 -4.00 -4.70
CA ASP A 249 -40.83 -5.43 -4.69
C ASP A 249 -41.05 -5.89 -6.13
N MET A 250 -40.10 -6.65 -6.68
CA MET A 250 -40.41 -7.50 -7.83
C MET A 250 -40.86 -8.82 -7.25
N GLU A 251 -42.17 -9.01 -7.25
CA GLU A 251 -42.83 -10.31 -7.19
C GLU A 251 -42.11 -11.28 -8.13
N ILE A 252 -41.68 -12.40 -7.56
CA ILE A 252 -41.12 -13.51 -8.31
C ILE A 252 -42.31 -14.34 -8.77
N ASP A 253 -42.67 -14.24 -10.05
CA ASP A 253 -43.56 -15.21 -10.69
C ASP A 253 -42.76 -16.52 -10.87
N VAL A 254 -43.00 -17.47 -9.98
CA VAL A 254 -42.49 -18.84 -10.08
C VAL A 254 -43.54 -19.65 -10.85
N PRO A 255 -43.21 -20.28 -11.99
CA PRO A 255 -44.13 -21.23 -12.61
C PRO A 255 -44.38 -22.40 -11.65
N GLU A 256 -45.65 -22.62 -11.29
CA GLU A 256 -46.10 -23.71 -10.42
C GLU A 256 -45.61 -25.08 -10.93
N TYR A 257 -44.81 -25.75 -10.11
CA TYR A 257 -44.64 -27.20 -10.16
C TYR A 257 -45.41 -27.79 -8.97
N SER A 258 -46.50 -28.50 -9.26
CA SER A 258 -47.31 -29.21 -8.28
C SER A 258 -46.70 -30.59 -7.97
N PRO A 259 -46.42 -30.92 -6.71
CA PRO A 259 -46.40 -32.30 -6.25
C PRO A 259 -47.65 -32.60 -5.43
N ALA A 260 -48.23 -33.76 -5.70
CA ALA A 260 -49.43 -34.30 -5.09
C ALA A 260 -49.36 -34.45 -3.55
N ALA A 261 -50.56 -34.36 -2.96
CA ALA A 261 -50.86 -34.42 -1.53
C ALA A 261 -50.52 -35.76 -0.84
N ALA A 262 -50.18 -35.69 0.46
CA ALA A 262 -50.69 -36.51 1.59
C ALA A 262 -50.05 -36.00 2.93
N PRO A 263 -50.54 -36.38 4.13
CA PRO A 263 -51.39 -35.54 4.99
C PRO A 263 -50.77 -35.17 6.35
N GLU A 264 -51.41 -34.21 7.04
CA GLU A 264 -51.14 -33.78 8.43
C GLU A 264 -51.35 -34.89 9.47
N PRO A 265 -50.79 -34.73 10.68
CA PRO A 265 -51.48 -35.14 11.89
C PRO A 265 -51.66 -33.98 12.90
N GLU A 266 -52.94 -33.73 13.17
CA GLU A 266 -53.63 -33.56 14.45
C GLU A 266 -52.94 -32.90 15.65
N ARG A 267 -53.62 -31.84 16.12
CA ARG A 267 -53.59 -31.30 17.48
C ARG A 267 -54.15 -32.30 18.49
N THR A 268 -53.61 -32.27 19.71
CA THR A 268 -54.33 -32.69 20.93
C THR A 268 -54.35 -31.55 21.94
N GLU A 269 -55.53 -31.39 22.53
CA GLU A 269 -55.95 -30.36 23.49
C GLU A 269 -55.46 -30.64 24.93
N GLN A 270 -55.42 -29.58 25.75
CA GLN A 270 -55.96 -29.47 27.12
C GLN A 270 -55.34 -28.20 27.79
N ALA A 271 -55.93 -27.45 28.72
CA ALA A 271 -57.27 -27.01 29.11
C ALA A 271 -57.07 -26.27 30.47
N GLY A 272 -57.73 -25.13 30.71
CA GLY A 272 -57.93 -24.51 32.05
C GLY A 272 -57.26 -23.14 32.28
N THR A 273 -57.96 -21.99 32.16
CA THR A 273 -58.69 -21.23 33.25
C THR A 273 -57.75 -20.49 34.21
N ASP A 274 -57.80 -19.18 34.54
CA ASP A 274 -58.88 -18.18 34.60
C ASP A 274 -58.35 -16.71 34.54
N GLU A 275 -59.18 -15.85 33.95
CA GLU A 275 -59.60 -14.46 34.27
C GLU A 275 -58.70 -13.35 34.89
N ALA A 276 -58.79 -12.19 34.20
CA ALA A 276 -59.03 -10.81 34.69
C ALA A 276 -57.91 -9.72 34.65
N GLU A 277 -58.25 -8.65 33.92
CA GLU A 277 -57.58 -7.38 33.57
C GLU A 277 -58.07 -6.20 34.50
N PRO A 278 -57.75 -4.88 34.33
CA PRO A 278 -56.45 -4.17 34.48
C PRO A 278 -56.50 -2.77 35.21
N ALA A 279 -55.31 -2.14 35.38
CA ALA A 279 -54.98 -0.66 35.44
C ALA A 279 -55.40 0.21 36.68
N PRO A 280 -54.99 1.50 36.86
CA PRO A 280 -53.97 2.38 36.22
C PRO A 280 -53.12 3.31 37.17
N VAL A 281 -52.26 4.13 36.52
CA VAL A 281 -51.36 5.29 36.85
C VAL A 281 -51.81 6.33 37.90
N PRO A 282 -50.87 7.15 38.46
CA PRO A 282 -51.10 8.61 38.52
C PRO A 282 -49.90 9.55 38.19
N VAL A 283 -50.23 10.80 37.80
CA VAL A 283 -49.36 11.96 37.44
C VAL A 283 -49.62 13.16 38.41
N PRO A 284 -49.09 14.40 38.26
CA PRO A 284 -48.07 15.06 39.14
C PRO A 284 -48.53 16.36 39.85
N LYS A 285 -47.69 17.02 40.70
CA LYS A 285 -47.82 18.47 41.05
C LYS A 285 -46.50 19.21 41.42
N LYS A 286 -46.23 20.25 40.62
CA LYS A 286 -45.69 21.64 40.79
C LYS A 286 -44.82 22.12 42.00
N SER A 287 -43.66 22.71 41.61
CA SER A 287 -43.06 24.04 41.89
C SER A 287 -43.01 24.67 43.29
N THR A 288 -41.81 25.16 43.68
CA THR A 288 -41.55 26.53 44.21
C THR A 288 -40.09 26.92 43.94
N GLY A 289 -39.83 28.17 43.54
CA GLY A 289 -38.54 28.61 43.01
C GLY A 289 -37.73 29.62 43.82
N ARG A 290 -36.68 30.13 43.14
CA ARG A 290 -35.73 31.23 43.46
C ARG A 290 -34.78 30.93 44.64
N VAL A 291 -33.49 31.29 44.64
CA VAL A 291 -32.82 32.56 44.26
C VAL A 291 -31.36 32.30 43.90
N TYR A 292 -30.83 33.05 42.92
CA TYR A 292 -29.39 33.22 42.63
C TYR A 292 -28.88 34.49 43.32
N VAL A 293 -27.77 34.44 44.08
CA VAL A 293 -26.79 35.54 44.30
C VAL A 293 -25.44 34.95 44.83
N PRO A 294 -24.26 35.30 44.27
CA PRO A 294 -22.92 34.96 44.80
C PRO A 294 -22.41 36.03 45.78
N PRO A 295 -21.45 35.80 46.71
CA PRO A 295 -20.03 36.08 46.38
C PRO A 295 -18.90 35.46 47.26
N THR A 296 -17.73 35.34 46.63
CA THR A 296 -16.34 35.61 47.11
C THR A 296 -15.61 34.83 48.21
N ARG A 297 -14.27 34.83 48.00
CA ARG A 297 -13.13 34.26 48.76
C ARG A 297 -13.13 34.59 50.27
N TRP A 298 -12.63 33.61 51.03
CA TRP A 298 -12.35 33.59 52.48
C TRP A 298 -13.55 33.39 53.41
N SER A 299 -13.80 32.14 53.77
CA SER A 299 -13.75 31.72 55.17
C SER A 299 -13.70 30.20 55.26
N SER A 300 -12.75 29.75 56.06
CA SER A 300 -12.28 28.38 56.24
C SER A 300 -12.99 27.65 57.38
N ALA A 301 -13.02 26.33 57.24
CA ALA A 301 -12.89 25.31 58.27
C ALA A 301 -13.95 25.22 59.39
N ALA A 302 -14.65 24.07 59.42
CA ALA A 302 -14.66 23.20 60.58
C ALA A 302 -15.21 21.81 60.20
N TRP A 303 -14.45 20.78 60.54
CA TRP A 303 -14.75 19.37 60.36
C TRP A 303 -15.86 18.90 61.32
N LYS A 304 -16.72 17.98 60.86
CA LYS A 304 -17.34 16.93 61.68
C LYS A 304 -17.54 15.64 60.85
N GLU A 305 -16.90 14.60 61.37
CA GLU A 305 -17.01 13.13 61.20
C GLU A 305 -18.49 12.62 61.12
N ASP A 306 -18.86 11.43 60.63
CA ASP A 306 -18.16 10.20 60.25
C ASP A 306 -19.17 9.22 59.57
N LYS A 307 -18.63 8.10 59.05
CA LYS A 307 -19.22 6.72 58.95
C LYS A 307 -19.37 6.08 57.55
N ALA A 308 -18.26 5.43 57.16
CA ALA A 308 -18.10 4.04 56.74
C ALA A 308 -19.07 3.35 55.74
N ALA A 309 -18.54 2.95 54.57
CA ALA A 309 -18.62 1.59 54.02
C ALA A 309 -17.65 1.37 52.82
N SER A 310 -16.52 0.71 53.11
CA SER A 310 -15.79 -0.32 52.32
C SER A 310 -15.59 -0.23 50.78
N THR A 311 -14.34 0.08 50.37
CA THR A 311 -13.64 -0.53 49.22
C THR A 311 -12.12 -0.52 49.52
N PRO A 312 -11.30 -1.51 49.10
CA PRO A 312 -9.90 -1.60 49.53
C PRO A 312 -9.06 -0.52 48.86
N VAL A 313 -8.51 0.39 49.68
CA VAL A 313 -7.58 1.43 49.22
C VAL A 313 -6.18 0.83 49.15
N SER A 314 -5.56 0.99 47.98
CA SER A 314 -4.14 0.82 47.70
C SER A 314 -3.23 1.41 48.78
N LYS A 315 -2.03 0.85 48.94
CA LYS A 315 -0.93 1.36 49.79
C LYS A 315 -0.88 2.90 49.87
N PRO A 316 -0.58 3.50 51.04
CA PRO A 316 -0.40 4.95 51.15
C PRO A 316 0.67 5.41 50.16
N ALA A 317 0.36 6.45 49.40
CA ALA A 317 1.35 7.16 48.62
C ALA A 317 2.48 7.66 49.55
N ASP A 318 3.71 7.60 49.05
CA ASP A 318 4.86 8.20 49.70
C ASP A 318 4.55 9.65 50.11
N PRO A 319 5.08 10.13 51.26
CA PRO A 319 4.88 11.50 51.70
C PRO A 319 5.31 12.47 50.59
N PRO A 320 4.63 13.62 50.40
CA PRO A 320 5.02 14.59 49.39
C PRO A 320 6.48 14.97 49.64
N THR A 321 7.33 14.63 48.68
CA THR A 321 8.74 15.05 48.65
C THR A 321 8.78 16.54 48.94
N ARG A 322 9.57 16.94 49.94
CA ARG A 322 9.75 18.37 50.23
C ARG A 322 10.28 19.03 48.94
N PRO A 323 10.06 20.33 48.71
CA PRO A 323 10.52 21.01 47.48
C PRO A 323 12.02 20.84 47.19
N PHE A 324 12.81 20.43 48.19
CA PHE A 324 14.25 20.17 48.10
C PHE A 324 14.64 18.69 47.99
N ASP A 325 13.70 17.75 48.13
CA ASP A 325 13.92 16.30 47.98
C ASP A 325 13.65 15.82 46.55
N ALA A 326 13.04 16.66 45.71
CA ALA A 326 12.94 16.40 44.28
C ALA A 326 14.34 16.51 43.66
N ALA A 327 14.79 15.45 42.99
CA ALA A 327 15.97 15.52 42.14
C ALA A 327 15.87 16.79 41.28
N PRO A 328 16.92 17.63 41.22
CA PRO A 328 16.86 18.85 40.44
C PRO A 328 16.44 18.47 39.02
N GLU A 329 15.34 19.08 38.55
CA GLU A 329 14.95 18.92 37.16
C GLU A 329 16.19 19.17 36.29
N PRO A 330 16.49 18.29 35.32
CA PRO A 330 17.68 18.46 34.51
C PRO A 330 17.63 19.87 33.92
N ILE A 331 18.65 20.67 34.26
CA ILE A 331 18.80 22.07 33.82
C ILE A 331 18.77 22.15 32.28
N TYR A 332 18.98 21.00 31.62
CA TYR A 332 18.70 20.74 30.22
C TYR A 332 17.49 19.78 30.08
N ARG A 333 16.30 20.31 29.81
CA ARG A 333 15.30 19.59 29.02
C ARG A 333 15.66 19.80 27.55
N GLU A 334 15.73 18.72 26.77
CA GLU A 334 15.82 18.85 25.31
C GLU A 334 14.74 19.83 24.84
N LYS A 335 15.13 20.80 24.00
CA LYS A 335 14.16 21.76 23.47
C LYS A 335 13.10 20.94 22.72
N PRO A 336 11.79 21.12 23.02
CA PRO A 336 10.74 20.49 22.24
C PRO A 336 11.01 20.74 20.77
N THR A 337 11.07 19.67 19.99
CA THR A 337 11.27 19.79 18.55
C THR A 337 10.10 20.56 17.94
N ALA A 338 10.25 21.14 16.74
CA ALA A 338 9.13 21.75 16.01
C ALA A 338 7.94 20.78 15.83
N LEU A 339 8.16 19.48 16.07
CA LEU A 339 7.19 18.40 16.02
C LEU A 339 6.46 18.12 17.32
N ASP A 340 7.06 18.40 18.48
CA ASP A 340 6.33 18.34 19.75
C ASP A 340 5.20 19.38 19.78
N ALA A 341 5.37 20.48 19.02
CA ALA A 341 4.32 21.48 18.80
C ALA A 341 3.18 20.98 17.88
N LEU A 342 3.42 19.95 17.05
CA LEU A 342 2.38 19.31 16.22
C LEU A 342 1.54 18.35 17.04
N ARG A 343 2.08 17.74 18.10
CA ARG A 343 1.37 16.74 18.92
C ARG A 343 0.32 17.41 19.82
N GLY A 344 -0.85 16.80 19.89
CA GLY A 344 -1.89 17.22 20.85
C GLY A 344 -3.05 16.24 20.91
N ASN A 345 -4.26 16.77 21.11
CA ASN A 345 -5.44 15.95 21.43
C ASN A 345 -6.49 15.96 20.32
N ASP A 346 -6.25 16.66 19.21
CA ASP A 346 -7.24 16.78 18.14
C ASP A 346 -7.07 15.68 17.10
N VAL A 347 -8.14 14.93 16.87
CA VAL A 347 -8.23 14.00 15.77
C VAL A 347 -8.74 14.72 14.53
N LEU A 348 -7.99 14.66 13.44
CA LEU A 348 -8.42 15.17 12.15
C LEU A 348 -9.18 14.09 11.37
N VAL A 349 -10.44 14.35 11.03
CA VAL A 349 -11.22 13.53 10.10
C VAL A 349 -11.24 14.22 8.76
N VAL A 350 -10.56 13.64 7.78
CA VAL A 350 -10.16 14.31 6.56
C VAL A 350 -10.72 13.59 5.33
N GLY A 351 -11.21 14.33 4.33
CA GLY A 351 -11.60 13.74 3.05
C GLY A 351 -12.43 14.68 2.18
N THR A 352 -13.02 14.15 1.11
CA THR A 352 -13.87 14.92 0.19
C THR A 352 -15.33 14.89 0.66
N PHE A 353 -15.78 15.89 1.43
CA PHE A 353 -17.12 15.91 2.01
C PHE A 353 -18.24 16.08 0.99
N ASP A 354 -17.94 16.59 -0.21
CA ASP A 354 -18.88 16.74 -1.32
C ASP A 354 -19.40 15.39 -1.88
N THR A 355 -18.61 14.35 -1.70
CA THR A 355 -18.83 13.00 -2.26
C THR A 355 -18.98 11.96 -1.16
N LYS A 356 -18.22 12.09 -0.07
CA LYS A 356 -18.09 11.11 1.02
C LYS A 356 -18.48 11.68 2.39
N GLY A 357 -19.31 12.74 2.41
CA GLY A 357 -19.66 13.43 3.64
C GLY A 357 -20.41 12.56 4.66
N ALA A 358 -21.21 11.58 4.23
CA ALA A 358 -21.96 10.72 5.16
C ALA A 358 -21.01 9.77 5.92
N GLU A 359 -20.03 9.21 5.23
CA GLU A 359 -19.03 8.29 5.73
C GLU A 359 -18.06 9.00 6.66
N LEU A 360 -17.58 10.18 6.26
CA LEU A 360 -16.67 11.00 7.07
C LEU A 360 -17.35 11.49 8.35
N ARG A 361 -18.63 11.89 8.27
CA ARG A 361 -19.42 12.22 9.47
C ARG A 361 -19.64 11.00 10.37
N TYR A 362 -19.87 9.82 9.80
CA TYR A 362 -19.99 8.59 10.58
C TYR A 362 -18.70 8.23 11.32
N ILE A 363 -17.53 8.39 10.66
CA ILE A 363 -16.22 8.23 11.31
C ILE A 363 -16.06 9.25 12.44
N ARG A 364 -16.35 10.53 12.19
CA ARG A 364 -16.33 11.58 13.21
C ARG A 364 -17.18 11.19 14.42
N ASP A 365 -18.42 10.76 14.20
CA ASP A 365 -19.34 10.42 15.28
C ASP A 365 -18.83 9.21 16.08
N CYS A 366 -18.30 8.18 15.41
CA CYS A 366 -17.67 7.03 16.08
C CYS A 366 -16.47 7.42 16.95
N ILE A 367 -15.68 8.42 16.54
CA ILE A 367 -14.54 8.94 17.34
C ILE A 367 -15.05 9.82 18.47
N ALA A 368 -16.14 10.57 18.26
CA ALA A 368 -16.75 11.44 19.27
C ALA A 368 -17.32 10.60 20.42
N GLU A 369 -17.89 9.43 20.13
CA GLU A 369 -18.28 8.42 21.13
C GLU A 369 -17.12 7.98 22.03
N GLN A 370 -15.87 8.13 21.57
CA GLN A 370 -14.66 7.86 22.36
C GLN A 370 -14.17 9.08 23.15
N GLY A 371 -14.93 10.18 23.21
CA GLY A 371 -14.58 11.36 24.02
C GLY A 371 -13.31 12.09 23.56
N LEU A 372 -12.87 11.89 22.32
CA LEU A 372 -11.74 12.59 21.74
C LEU A 372 -12.20 13.90 21.08
N ARG A 373 -11.33 14.93 21.10
CA ARG A 373 -11.60 16.17 20.37
C ARG A 373 -11.37 15.93 18.89
N ILE A 374 -12.26 16.45 18.05
CA ILE A 374 -12.23 16.18 16.61
C ILE A 374 -12.36 17.49 15.84
N ARG A 375 -11.64 17.57 14.73
CA ARG A 375 -11.84 18.58 13.68
C ARG A 375 -12.00 17.89 12.34
N THR A 376 -13.02 18.27 11.60
CA THR A 376 -13.27 17.80 10.24
C THR A 376 -12.59 18.71 9.23
N VAL A 377 -11.91 18.12 8.24
CA VAL A 377 -11.19 18.85 7.19
C VAL A 377 -11.68 18.40 5.83
N ASP A 378 -12.22 19.33 5.06
CA ASP A 378 -12.73 19.04 3.73
C ASP A 378 -11.70 19.37 2.64
N LEU A 379 -11.47 18.39 1.77
CA LEU A 379 -10.55 18.42 0.65
C LEU A 379 -11.27 18.37 -0.70
N SER A 380 -12.58 18.66 -0.71
CA SER A 380 -13.40 18.71 -1.92
C SER A 380 -12.89 19.73 -2.94
N THR A 381 -12.86 19.35 -4.20
CA THR A 381 -12.43 20.21 -5.31
C THR A 381 -13.59 20.71 -6.18
N SER A 382 -14.83 20.31 -5.88
CA SER A 382 -16.01 20.67 -6.68
C SER A 382 -16.52 22.10 -6.50
N GLY A 383 -16.00 22.85 -5.51
CA GLY A 383 -16.46 24.20 -5.18
C GLY A 383 -17.83 24.26 -4.47
N LYS A 384 -18.43 23.10 -4.15
CA LYS A 384 -19.69 23.05 -3.39
C LYS A 384 -19.48 23.50 -1.93
N PRO A 385 -20.53 24.04 -1.27
CA PRO A 385 -20.46 24.36 0.15
C PRO A 385 -20.07 23.15 1.01
N SER A 386 -19.18 23.38 1.97
CA SER A 386 -18.71 22.35 2.89
C SER A 386 -19.43 22.39 4.22
N SER A 387 -19.56 21.23 4.85
CA SER A 387 -20.08 21.07 6.22
C SER A 387 -18.99 20.74 7.24
N ALA A 388 -17.72 20.75 6.82
CA ALA A 388 -16.58 20.50 7.70
C ALA A 388 -16.19 21.75 8.49
N ASP A 389 -15.55 21.56 9.64
CA ASP A 389 -15.02 22.64 10.50
C ASP A 389 -13.98 23.47 9.74
N ILE A 390 -13.18 22.82 8.89
CA ILE A 390 -12.20 23.45 8.03
C ILE A 390 -12.62 23.23 6.56
N PRO A 391 -13.13 24.28 5.88
CA PRO A 391 -13.63 24.18 4.52
C PRO A 391 -12.49 24.15 3.48
N PRO A 392 -12.76 23.65 2.26
CA PRO A 392 -11.71 23.38 1.27
C PRO A 392 -10.99 24.63 0.77
N HIS A 393 -11.63 25.80 0.76
CA HIS A 393 -10.98 27.05 0.37
C HIS A 393 -9.89 27.50 1.34
N VAL A 394 -9.99 27.15 2.63
CA VAL A 394 -8.95 27.43 3.63
C VAL A 394 -7.71 26.59 3.33
N ILE A 395 -7.90 25.32 2.96
CA ILE A 395 -6.81 24.43 2.57
C ILE A 395 -6.18 24.91 1.26
N ALA A 396 -7.02 25.18 0.25
CA ALA A 396 -6.57 25.62 -1.06
C ALA A 396 -5.75 26.92 -1.02
N ALA A 397 -5.94 27.79 -0.03
CA ALA A 397 -5.15 29.02 0.14
C ALA A 397 -3.65 28.75 0.42
N TYR A 398 -3.27 27.53 0.82
CA TYR A 398 -1.88 27.16 1.08
C TYR A 398 -1.13 26.68 -0.17
N HIS A 399 -1.83 26.52 -1.29
CA HIS A 399 -1.20 26.24 -2.57
C HIS A 399 -0.37 27.47 -3.04
N PRO A 400 0.80 27.29 -3.69
CA PRO A 400 1.64 28.41 -4.15
C PRO A 400 0.94 29.45 -5.03
N ARG A 401 -0.05 29.00 -5.82
CA ARG A 401 -0.86 29.87 -6.68
C ARG A 401 -2.17 30.32 -6.02
N GLY A 402 -2.30 30.13 -4.71
CA GLY A 402 -3.53 30.36 -3.97
C GLY A 402 -4.68 29.44 -4.42
N THR A 403 -5.91 29.84 -4.08
CA THR A 403 -7.13 29.04 -4.31
C THR A 403 -7.41 28.79 -5.79
N THR A 404 -7.05 29.72 -6.68
CA THR A 404 -7.22 29.58 -8.14
C THR A 404 -6.35 28.48 -8.73
N GLY A 405 -5.22 28.15 -8.10
CA GLY A 405 -4.38 27.03 -8.49
C GLY A 405 -4.99 25.66 -8.21
N VAL A 406 -5.97 25.59 -7.30
CA VAL A 406 -6.65 24.36 -6.88
C VAL A 406 -7.98 24.19 -7.61
N PHE A 407 -8.80 25.23 -7.66
CA PHE A 407 -10.10 25.19 -8.34
C PHE A 407 -9.95 25.46 -9.84
N SER A 408 -9.16 24.62 -10.51
CA SER A 408 -9.10 24.54 -11.97
C SER A 408 -10.27 23.71 -12.51
N GLY A 409 -10.77 24.00 -13.70
CA GLY A 409 -11.84 23.21 -14.34
C GLY A 409 -11.44 21.75 -14.66
N ASP A 410 -10.16 21.39 -14.54
CA ASP A 410 -9.65 20.03 -14.69
C ASP A 410 -9.56 19.29 -13.34
N ARG A 411 -10.30 18.17 -13.23
CA ARG A 411 -10.38 17.37 -12.01
C ARG A 411 -9.02 16.80 -11.59
N GLY A 412 -8.20 16.34 -12.54
CA GLY A 412 -6.91 15.72 -12.24
C GLY A 412 -5.92 16.73 -11.66
N ALA A 413 -5.81 17.90 -12.28
CA ALA A 413 -5.01 19.01 -11.80
C ALA A 413 -5.48 19.50 -10.43
N SER A 414 -6.79 19.63 -10.22
CA SER A 414 -7.35 20.05 -8.94
C SER A 414 -7.03 19.10 -7.78
N VAL A 415 -7.09 17.79 -8.00
CA VAL A 415 -6.75 16.80 -6.95
C VAL A 415 -5.28 16.93 -6.56
N ARG A 416 -4.37 17.03 -7.54
CA ARG A 416 -2.94 17.21 -7.26
C ARG A 416 -2.66 18.54 -6.54
N ALA A 417 -3.27 19.62 -7.00
CA ALA A 417 -3.09 20.94 -6.39
C ALA A 417 -3.66 21.00 -4.97
N MET A 418 -4.81 20.35 -4.71
CA MET A 418 -5.38 20.25 -3.36
C MET A 418 -4.49 19.41 -2.44
N ALA A 419 -3.89 18.32 -2.95
CA ALA A 419 -2.94 17.50 -2.19
C ALA A 419 -1.70 18.32 -1.75
N ASP A 420 -1.09 19.10 -2.65
CA ASP A 420 0.03 20.01 -2.33
C ASP A 420 -0.40 21.09 -1.31
N ALA A 421 -1.58 21.67 -1.49
CA ALA A 421 -2.13 22.64 -0.55
C ALA A 421 -2.32 22.04 0.85
N PHE A 422 -2.86 20.82 0.93
CA PHE A 422 -3.11 20.12 2.18
C PHE A 422 -1.81 19.71 2.87
N GLU A 423 -0.81 19.27 2.10
CA GLU A 423 0.52 18.96 2.60
C GLU A 423 1.18 20.17 3.30
N ARG A 424 1.06 21.36 2.69
CA ARG A 424 1.59 22.61 3.27
C ARG A 424 0.78 23.10 4.46
N TRP A 425 -0.53 22.87 4.44
CA TRP A 425 -1.42 23.26 5.52
C TRP A 425 -1.17 22.43 6.78
N ILE A 426 -1.06 21.11 6.64
CA ILE A 426 -1.03 20.19 7.79
C ILE A 426 0.19 20.39 8.69
N VAL A 427 1.36 20.67 8.11
CA VAL A 427 2.62 20.88 8.85
C VAL A 427 2.66 22.20 9.61
N ARG A 428 1.68 23.08 9.40
CA ARG A 428 1.52 24.36 10.12
C ARG A 428 0.47 24.28 11.22
N GLN A 429 -0.18 23.13 11.39
CA GLN A 429 -1.21 22.95 12.40
C GLN A 429 -0.62 22.44 13.71
N HIS A 430 -1.10 22.96 14.82
CA HIS A 430 -0.72 22.48 16.15
C HIS A 430 -1.76 21.53 16.72
N GLY A 431 -1.31 20.69 17.66
CA GLY A 431 -2.18 19.90 18.51
C GLY A 431 -2.88 18.70 17.85
N ILE A 432 -2.34 18.18 16.76
CA ILE A 432 -2.80 16.96 16.08
C ILE A 432 -2.46 15.74 16.95
N GLY A 433 -3.50 15.10 17.47
CA GLY A 433 -3.40 13.83 18.19
C GLY A 433 -3.49 12.62 17.27
N GLY A 434 -4.12 12.75 16.10
CA GLY A 434 -4.19 11.70 15.08
C GLY A 434 -4.91 12.18 13.83
N ILE A 435 -4.81 11.42 12.73
CA ILE A 435 -5.50 11.72 11.47
C ILE A 435 -6.12 10.46 10.90
N ILE A 436 -7.34 10.59 10.36
CA ILE A 436 -8.04 9.53 9.65
C ILE A 436 -8.72 10.03 8.39
N SER A 437 -8.72 9.20 7.35
CA SER A 437 -9.48 9.42 6.12
C SER A 437 -10.10 8.12 5.62
N ALA A 438 -11.18 8.23 4.84
CA ALA A 438 -11.78 7.11 4.13
C ALA A 438 -12.09 7.51 2.69
N ALA A 439 -11.49 6.83 1.71
CA ALA A 439 -11.63 7.20 0.31
C ALA A 439 -11.32 6.07 -0.69
N GLY A 440 -11.67 6.31 -1.95
CA GLY A 440 -11.15 5.53 -3.09
C GLY A 440 -9.72 5.94 -3.46
N SER A 441 -9.23 5.50 -4.62
CA SER A 441 -7.87 5.82 -5.10
C SER A 441 -7.56 7.32 -5.13
N GLY A 442 -8.44 8.13 -5.71
CA GLY A 442 -8.24 9.58 -5.83
C GLY A 442 -8.13 10.31 -4.48
N GLY A 443 -8.99 9.98 -3.51
CA GLY A 443 -8.91 10.58 -2.17
C GLY A 443 -7.75 10.02 -1.34
N THR A 444 -7.34 8.77 -1.57
CA THR A 444 -6.13 8.19 -0.96
C THR A 444 -4.89 8.95 -1.42
N ALA A 445 -4.75 9.20 -2.73
CA ALA A 445 -3.68 10.00 -3.30
C ALA A 445 -3.70 11.46 -2.84
N LEU A 446 -4.84 11.96 -2.39
CA LEU A 446 -5.01 13.32 -1.88
C LEU A 446 -4.59 13.42 -0.40
N ALA A 447 -5.03 12.50 0.45
CA ALA A 447 -4.79 12.57 1.90
C ALA A 447 -3.39 12.08 2.34
N THR A 448 -2.89 11.01 1.71
CA THR A 448 -1.67 10.33 2.17
C THR A 448 -0.37 11.13 2.02
N PRO A 449 -0.18 12.02 1.02
CA PRO A 449 0.98 12.94 1.00
C PRO A 449 1.09 13.77 2.28
N ALA A 450 -0.01 14.38 2.74
CA ALA A 450 -0.06 15.14 3.97
C ALA A 450 0.13 14.27 5.23
N MET A 451 -0.45 13.06 5.26
CA MET A 451 -0.21 12.11 6.37
C MET A 451 1.27 11.78 6.52
N ARG A 452 2.01 11.58 5.41
CA ARG A 452 3.45 11.28 5.43
C ARG A 452 4.30 12.44 5.96
N ARG A 453 3.81 13.68 5.94
CA ARG A 453 4.53 14.81 6.54
C ARG A 453 4.40 14.87 8.05
N LEU A 454 3.37 14.26 8.62
CA LEU A 454 3.23 14.19 10.07
C LEU A 454 4.34 13.32 10.70
N PRO A 455 4.79 13.67 11.91
CA PRO A 455 5.78 12.90 12.67
C PRO A 455 5.48 11.41 12.77
N ILE A 456 6.51 10.56 12.77
CA ILE A 456 6.37 9.17 13.23
C ILE A 456 5.83 9.15 14.67
N GLY A 457 4.92 8.23 14.94
CA GLY A 457 4.25 8.05 16.23
C GLY A 457 2.93 8.81 16.38
N ILE A 458 2.63 9.81 15.54
CA ILE A 458 1.25 10.34 15.47
C ILE A 458 0.38 9.29 14.76
N PRO A 459 -0.71 8.79 15.36
CA PRO A 459 -1.61 7.83 14.72
C PRO A 459 -2.17 8.34 13.38
N LYS A 460 -1.96 7.56 12.31
CA LYS A 460 -2.42 7.85 10.94
C LYS A 460 -3.18 6.64 10.39
N VAL A 461 -4.47 6.79 10.10
CA VAL A 461 -5.30 5.70 9.54
C VAL A 461 -5.88 6.13 8.19
N MET A 462 -5.66 5.30 7.17
CA MET A 462 -6.22 5.49 5.84
C MET A 462 -7.10 4.30 5.47
N ILE A 463 -8.42 4.49 5.51
CA ILE A 463 -9.38 3.48 5.04
C ILE A 463 -9.51 3.63 3.53
N SER A 464 -8.90 2.72 2.76
CA SER A 464 -8.71 2.90 1.32
C SER A 464 -9.14 1.69 0.50
N THR A 465 -9.90 1.92 -0.57
CA THR A 465 -10.30 0.86 -1.53
C THR A 465 -9.12 0.24 -2.28
N ILE A 466 -7.91 0.80 -2.15
CA ILE A 466 -6.68 0.28 -2.74
C ILE A 466 -5.70 -0.25 -1.68
N ALA A 467 -6.14 -0.38 -0.41
CA ALA A 467 -5.30 -0.93 0.66
C ALA A 467 -4.91 -2.40 0.44
N SER A 468 -5.69 -3.15 -0.35
CA SER A 468 -5.37 -4.54 -0.74
C SER A 468 -4.64 -4.57 -2.10
N GLY A 469 -3.52 -3.84 -2.20
CA GLY A 469 -2.71 -3.71 -3.41
C GLY A 469 -1.31 -3.17 -3.09
N ASP A 470 -0.62 -2.62 -4.10
CA ASP A 470 0.64 -1.91 -3.85
C ASP A 470 0.38 -0.55 -3.19
N VAL A 471 0.72 -0.48 -1.90
CA VAL A 471 0.53 0.72 -1.08
C VAL A 471 1.82 1.50 -0.83
N GLY A 472 2.97 1.06 -1.36
CA GLY A 472 4.28 1.64 -1.06
C GLY A 472 4.36 3.14 -1.36
N GLN A 473 3.74 3.57 -2.46
CA GLN A 473 3.67 4.98 -2.86
C GLN A 473 2.83 5.87 -1.91
N TYR A 474 1.87 5.30 -1.19
CA TYR A 474 0.98 6.03 -0.28
C TYR A 474 1.53 6.07 1.14
N VAL A 475 2.09 4.96 1.61
CA VAL A 475 2.68 4.85 2.95
C VAL A 475 4.05 5.53 2.99
N GLY A 476 4.89 5.33 1.97
CA GLY A 476 6.26 5.85 1.91
C GLY A 476 7.09 5.44 3.15
N PRO A 477 7.98 6.31 3.64
CA PRO A 477 8.77 6.04 4.86
C PRO A 477 7.98 6.32 6.16
N SER A 478 6.65 6.44 6.12
CA SER A 478 5.81 6.76 7.29
C SER A 478 5.11 5.53 7.86
N ASP A 479 4.66 5.64 9.10
CA ASP A 479 3.81 4.71 9.85
C ASP A 479 2.30 4.88 9.57
N ILE A 480 1.89 4.92 8.30
CA ILE A 480 0.46 5.00 7.92
C ILE A 480 -0.18 3.62 7.99
N MET A 481 -1.24 3.46 8.79
CA MET A 481 -2.06 2.26 8.81
C MET A 481 -3.05 2.27 7.65
N MET A 482 -2.83 1.42 6.65
CA MET A 482 -3.77 1.19 5.55
C MET A 482 -4.82 0.15 5.96
N MET A 483 -6.11 0.50 5.83
CA MET A 483 -7.22 -0.41 6.16
C MET A 483 -8.13 -0.58 4.94
N TYR A 484 -8.43 -1.82 4.56
CA TYR A 484 -9.29 -2.10 3.43
C TYR A 484 -10.79 -2.00 3.81
N PRO A 485 -11.61 -1.19 3.11
CA PRO A 485 -13.02 -0.99 3.43
C PRO A 485 -13.92 -2.18 3.05
N VAL A 486 -13.38 -3.18 2.35
CA VAL A 486 -14.08 -4.34 1.75
C VAL A 486 -15.04 -3.97 0.63
N THR A 487 -15.97 -3.04 0.88
CA THR A 487 -16.82 -2.43 -0.15
C THR A 487 -16.24 -1.09 -0.57
N ASP A 488 -16.69 -0.54 -1.71
CA ASP A 488 -16.42 0.87 -1.99
C ASP A 488 -16.87 1.73 -0.79
N VAL A 489 -16.13 2.81 -0.54
CA VAL A 489 -16.48 3.81 0.47
C VAL A 489 -17.56 4.71 -0.15
N GLN A 490 -18.70 4.17 -0.56
CA GLN A 490 -19.78 4.95 -1.17
C GLN A 490 -21.12 4.51 -0.58
N GLY A 491 -21.70 5.37 0.24
CA GLY A 491 -22.86 5.10 1.06
C GLY A 491 -22.53 4.31 2.33
N LEU A 492 -23.35 4.54 3.36
CA LEU A 492 -23.33 3.77 4.60
C LEU A 492 -24.23 2.54 4.47
N ASN A 493 -23.62 1.35 4.46
CA ASN A 493 -24.29 0.06 4.44
C ASN A 493 -23.85 -0.77 5.66
N ARG A 494 -24.43 -1.97 5.83
CA ARG A 494 -24.13 -2.84 6.98
C ARG A 494 -22.63 -3.16 7.13
N ILE A 495 -21.91 -3.31 6.02
CA ILE A 495 -20.48 -3.62 6.01
C ILE A 495 -19.67 -2.35 6.23
N SER A 496 -19.94 -1.29 5.46
CA SER A 496 -19.16 -0.05 5.58
C SER A 496 -19.28 0.57 6.96
N ARG A 497 -20.44 0.51 7.64
CA ARG A 497 -20.55 0.94 9.05
C ARG A 497 -19.61 0.18 9.98
N GLN A 498 -19.54 -1.15 9.88
CA GLN A 498 -18.66 -1.95 10.72
C GLN A 498 -17.18 -1.63 10.45
N VAL A 499 -16.79 -1.57 9.19
CA VAL A 499 -15.38 -1.34 8.82
C VAL A 499 -14.94 0.09 9.16
N LEU A 500 -15.77 1.09 8.88
CA LEU A 500 -15.49 2.48 9.25
C LEU A 500 -15.42 2.66 10.77
N ARG A 501 -16.30 1.98 11.54
CA ARG A 501 -16.25 1.99 13.01
C ARG A 501 -14.98 1.35 13.54
N ASN A 502 -14.53 0.24 12.95
CA ASN A 502 -13.26 -0.40 13.31
C ASN A 502 -12.07 0.55 13.08
N GLY A 503 -11.99 1.20 11.93
CA GLY A 503 -10.92 2.17 11.67
C GLY A 503 -10.95 3.38 12.61
N ALA A 504 -12.14 3.91 12.89
CA ALA A 504 -12.36 5.00 13.85
C ALA A 504 -11.93 4.62 15.27
N THR A 505 -12.35 3.46 15.76
CA THR A 505 -12.04 2.99 17.11
C THR A 505 -10.58 2.55 17.26
N ALA A 506 -9.98 1.98 16.21
CA ALA A 506 -8.54 1.70 16.16
C ALA A 506 -7.72 2.98 16.32
N LEU A 507 -8.05 4.03 15.54
CA LEU A 507 -7.41 5.34 15.69
C LEU A 507 -7.60 5.89 17.11
N ALA A 508 -8.82 5.85 17.64
CA ALA A 508 -9.09 6.36 18.98
C ALA A 508 -8.28 5.63 20.07
N GLY A 509 -8.12 4.31 19.94
CA GLY A 509 -7.26 3.51 20.81
C GLY A 509 -5.79 3.93 20.71
N MET A 510 -5.27 4.12 19.50
CA MET A 510 -3.89 4.59 19.27
C MET A 510 -3.66 5.99 19.88
N VAL A 511 -4.60 6.93 19.69
CA VAL A 511 -4.52 8.29 20.24
C VAL A 511 -4.53 8.28 21.76
N ARG A 512 -5.42 7.50 22.39
CA ARG A 512 -5.46 7.36 23.85
C ARG A 512 -4.18 6.73 24.39
N ASN A 513 -3.67 5.68 23.74
CA ASN A 513 -2.42 5.04 24.16
C ASN A 513 -1.24 6.01 24.07
N ALA A 514 -1.17 6.84 23.01
CA ALA A 514 -0.16 7.88 22.89
C ALA A 514 -0.27 8.98 23.97
N GLN A 515 -1.46 9.20 24.54
CA GLN A 515 -1.68 10.12 25.67
C GLN A 515 -1.31 9.51 27.02
N VAL A 516 -1.29 8.17 27.15
CA VAL A 516 -0.82 7.52 28.36
C VAL A 516 0.68 7.76 28.47
N LYS A 517 1.07 8.66 29.39
CA LYS A 517 2.46 8.84 29.78
C LYS A 517 2.96 7.52 30.38
N GLN A 518 3.59 6.68 29.57
CA GLN A 518 4.45 5.66 30.13
C GLN A 518 5.65 6.40 30.73
N ALA A 519 5.91 6.18 32.02
CA ALA A 519 7.20 6.48 32.61
C ALA A 519 8.22 5.51 31.99
N GLN A 520 8.58 5.77 30.73
CA GLN A 520 9.64 5.05 30.07
C GLN A 520 10.94 5.46 30.74
N LYS A 521 11.77 4.46 31.05
CA LYS A 521 13.18 4.65 31.38
C LYS A 521 13.77 5.52 30.27
N ALA A 522 14.67 6.45 30.58
CA ALA A 522 15.32 7.24 29.54
C ALA A 522 16.02 6.28 28.58
N ASP A 523 15.46 6.11 27.38
CA ASP A 523 16.06 5.32 26.32
C ASP A 523 17.34 6.01 25.86
N LYS A 524 18.29 5.23 25.33
CA LYS A 524 19.52 5.79 24.76
C LYS A 524 19.13 6.73 23.61
N PRO A 525 19.85 7.84 23.41
CA PRO A 525 19.60 8.74 22.27
C PRO A 525 19.68 7.96 20.95
N GLY A 526 18.73 8.20 20.03
CA GLY A 526 18.71 7.53 18.74
C GLY A 526 19.84 8.02 17.82
N LEU A 527 20.58 7.09 17.23
CA LEU A 527 21.62 7.36 16.23
C LEU A 527 21.27 6.67 14.92
N GLY A 528 21.08 7.43 13.84
CA GLY A 528 20.89 6.86 12.52
C GLY A 528 22.22 6.52 11.85
N LEU A 529 22.36 5.32 11.29
CA LEU A 529 23.54 4.91 10.52
C LEU A 529 23.16 4.36 9.16
N THR A 530 23.78 4.84 8.07
CA THR A 530 23.56 4.25 6.73
C THR A 530 24.60 3.20 6.38
N MET A 531 24.14 2.09 5.82
CA MET A 531 24.95 0.90 5.54
C MET A 531 24.63 0.33 4.15
N PHE A 532 25.62 -0.28 3.52
CA PHE A 532 25.44 -1.19 2.40
C PHE A 532 26.33 -2.42 2.60
N GLY A 533 26.12 -3.51 1.86
CA GLY A 533 26.87 -4.76 2.05
C GLY A 533 28.40 -4.55 2.02
N VAL A 534 28.87 -3.65 1.16
CA VAL A 534 30.28 -3.30 0.96
C VAL A 534 30.86 -2.32 1.99
N THR A 535 30.04 -1.76 2.88
CA THR A 535 30.43 -0.87 4.00
C THR A 535 30.03 -1.44 5.37
N THR A 536 29.52 -2.68 5.40
CA THR A 536 29.04 -3.34 6.63
C THR A 536 30.13 -3.41 7.70
N THR A 537 31.37 -3.67 7.28
CA THR A 537 32.53 -3.75 8.19
C THR A 537 32.77 -2.44 8.94
N ALA A 538 32.66 -1.28 8.27
CA ALA A 538 32.77 0.03 8.93
C ALA A 538 31.64 0.25 9.96
N ILE A 539 30.40 -0.06 9.56
CA ILE A 539 29.22 0.19 10.39
C ILE A 539 29.19 -0.70 11.63
N GLN A 540 29.55 -1.98 11.52
CA GLN A 540 29.66 -2.89 12.67
C GLN A 540 30.69 -2.40 13.70
N GLN A 541 31.83 -1.89 13.23
CA GLN A 541 32.87 -1.36 14.11
C GLN A 541 32.46 -0.06 14.81
N ILE A 542 31.69 0.80 14.13
CA ILE A 542 31.16 2.04 14.68
C ILE A 542 30.04 1.77 15.68
N SER A 543 29.08 0.90 15.33
CA SER A 543 27.96 0.56 16.20
C SER A 543 28.45 -0.08 17.49
N ALA A 544 29.42 -1.01 17.42
CA ALA A 544 30.00 -1.64 18.61
C ALA A 544 30.70 -0.64 19.55
N GLN A 545 31.24 0.47 19.03
CA GLN A 545 31.86 1.52 19.85
C GLN A 545 30.84 2.50 20.45
N LEU A 546 29.63 2.56 19.90
CA LEU A 546 28.61 3.54 20.26
C LEU A 546 27.40 2.93 20.98
N GLU A 547 27.25 1.60 20.97
CA GLU A 547 26.09 0.90 21.52
C GLU A 547 25.83 1.21 22.99
N ASP A 548 26.86 1.51 23.79
CA ASP A 548 26.70 1.91 25.19
C ASP A 548 26.09 3.31 25.36
N SER A 549 26.34 4.21 24.40
CA SER A 549 25.95 5.62 24.48
C SER A 549 24.72 5.96 23.63
N TYR A 550 24.40 5.16 22.62
CA TYR A 550 23.34 5.39 21.64
C TYR A 550 22.52 4.15 21.39
N ASP A 551 21.27 4.35 20.97
CA ASP A 551 20.49 3.34 20.28
C ASP A 551 20.81 3.42 18.77
N CYS A 552 21.60 2.47 18.28
CA CYS A 552 22.11 2.47 16.91
C CYS A 552 21.07 1.88 15.94
N LEU A 553 20.42 2.75 15.16
CA LEU A 553 19.44 2.40 14.14
C LEU A 553 20.13 2.33 12.76
N ILE A 554 20.28 1.11 12.23
CA ILE A 554 20.98 0.86 10.96
C ILE A 554 19.99 0.84 9.80
N PHE A 555 20.26 1.64 8.77
CA PHE A 555 19.44 1.78 7.56
C PHE A 555 20.22 1.27 6.36
N HIS A 556 19.65 0.30 5.65
CA HIS A 556 20.21 -0.18 4.39
C HIS A 556 19.98 0.89 3.30
N ALA A 557 21.06 1.37 2.67
CA ALA A 557 21.05 2.47 1.71
C ALA A 557 20.45 2.07 0.34
N THR A 558 19.16 1.70 0.33
CA THR A 558 18.42 1.21 -0.85
C THR A 558 17.38 2.22 -1.36
N GLY A 559 17.61 3.51 -1.11
CA GLY A 559 16.70 4.63 -1.39
C GLY A 559 15.60 4.78 -0.33
N VAL A 560 14.97 3.67 0.07
CA VAL A 560 14.00 3.67 1.19
C VAL A 560 14.70 3.87 2.53
N GLY A 561 15.85 3.24 2.75
CA GLY A 561 16.54 3.33 4.05
C GLY A 561 17.02 4.73 4.38
N GLY A 562 17.66 5.46 3.45
CA GLY A 562 18.03 6.86 3.65
C GLY A 562 16.81 7.73 3.95
N ARG A 563 15.70 7.55 3.20
CA ARG A 563 14.44 8.27 3.46
C ARG A 563 13.82 7.93 4.82
N SER A 564 13.94 6.69 5.28
CA SER A 564 13.48 6.29 6.61
C SER A 564 14.32 6.94 7.71
N MET A 565 15.64 6.95 7.57
CA MET A 565 16.54 7.65 8.51
C MET A 565 16.22 9.14 8.58
N GLU A 566 16.11 9.80 7.43
CA GLU A 566 15.76 11.22 7.35
C GLU A 566 14.36 11.48 7.89
N LYS A 567 13.41 10.57 7.68
CA LYS A 567 12.08 10.68 8.28
C LYS A 567 12.12 10.63 9.81
N LEU A 568 13.01 9.83 10.40
CA LEU A 568 13.20 9.81 11.85
C LEU A 568 13.88 11.09 12.36
N ALA A 569 14.87 11.62 11.63
CA ALA A 569 15.48 12.92 11.93
C ALA A 569 14.44 14.04 11.90
N ASP A 570 13.69 14.16 10.79
CA ASP A 570 12.57 15.08 10.68
C ASP A 570 11.51 14.82 11.76
N SER A 571 11.39 13.58 12.26
CA SER A 571 10.48 13.20 13.35
C SER A 571 10.96 13.56 14.76
N GLY A 572 12.18 14.10 14.90
CA GLY A 572 12.79 14.38 16.20
C GLY A 572 13.18 13.13 16.97
N LEU A 573 13.28 11.98 16.30
CA LEU A 573 13.58 10.68 16.91
C LEU A 573 15.06 10.31 16.80
N LEU A 574 15.87 11.11 16.10
CA LEU A 574 17.33 10.96 16.05
C LEU A 574 18.00 12.14 16.73
N SER A 575 18.93 11.85 17.64
CA SER A 575 19.77 12.85 18.29
C SER A 575 21.01 13.19 17.46
N ALA A 576 21.44 12.29 16.56
CA ALA A 576 22.53 12.50 15.61
C ALA A 576 22.43 11.50 14.43
N ALA A 577 23.23 11.70 13.39
CA ALA A 577 23.35 10.78 12.26
C ALA A 577 24.81 10.54 11.84
N VAL A 578 25.10 9.29 11.48
CA VAL A 578 26.34 8.81 10.87
C VAL A 578 25.99 8.26 9.48
N ASP A 579 25.97 9.16 8.50
CA ASP A 579 25.58 8.86 7.12
C ASP A 579 26.82 8.50 6.27
N LEU A 580 27.40 7.32 6.55
CA LEU A 580 28.62 6.89 5.85
C LEU A 580 28.36 6.40 4.44
N THR A 581 27.20 5.77 4.19
CA THR A 581 26.92 5.10 2.93
C THR A 581 25.90 5.90 2.12
N THR A 582 26.42 6.73 1.21
CA THR A 582 25.63 7.70 0.43
C THR A 582 25.36 7.23 -1.01
N THR A 583 25.56 5.94 -1.29
CA THR A 583 25.34 5.26 -2.59
C THR A 583 24.00 5.55 -3.27
N GLU A 584 22.94 5.86 -2.51
CA GLU A 584 21.62 6.20 -3.06
C GLU A 584 21.67 7.43 -4.01
N ILE A 585 22.72 8.26 -3.91
CA ILE A 585 22.99 9.39 -4.80
C ILE A 585 23.45 8.92 -6.19
N CYS A 586 24.22 7.83 -6.27
CA CYS A 586 24.63 7.22 -7.53
C CYS A 586 23.39 6.82 -8.33
N ASP A 587 22.50 6.08 -7.67
CA ASP A 587 21.27 5.60 -8.27
C ASP A 587 20.34 6.74 -8.69
N MET A 588 20.21 7.79 -7.87
CA MET A 588 19.42 8.97 -8.20
C MET A 588 19.94 9.70 -9.45
N MET A 589 21.25 9.76 -9.64
CA MET A 589 21.85 10.52 -10.76
C MET A 589 22.02 9.72 -12.05
N PHE A 590 22.08 8.39 -11.95
CA PHE A 590 22.52 7.52 -13.05
C PHE A 590 21.59 6.32 -13.30
N ASP A 591 20.28 6.52 -13.09
CA ASP A 591 19.18 5.58 -13.38
C ASP A 591 19.19 4.28 -12.57
N GLY A 592 19.83 4.30 -11.39
CA GLY A 592 19.83 3.13 -10.51
C GLY A 592 18.47 2.90 -9.83
N VAL A 593 18.29 1.69 -9.32
CA VAL A 593 17.00 1.21 -8.80
C VAL A 593 16.78 1.52 -7.32
N PHE A 594 17.84 1.85 -6.60
CA PHE A 594 17.86 2.22 -5.18
C PHE A 594 18.12 3.71 -4.97
N ALA A 595 17.52 4.52 -5.84
CA ALA A 595 17.67 5.97 -5.85
C ALA A 595 17.11 6.63 -4.57
N ALA A 596 17.85 7.61 -4.06
CA ALA A 596 17.30 8.63 -3.18
C ALA A 596 16.33 9.55 -3.95
N ASP A 597 15.61 10.41 -3.22
CA ASP A 597 14.91 11.54 -3.82
C ASP A 597 15.78 12.81 -3.83
N GLU A 598 15.32 13.83 -4.55
CA GLU A 598 16.01 15.11 -4.64
C GLU A 598 16.10 15.85 -3.28
N ASP A 599 15.40 15.41 -2.23
CA ASP A 599 15.50 15.99 -0.88
C ASP A 599 16.57 15.31 -0.03
N ARG A 600 17.37 14.35 -0.54
CA ARG A 600 18.46 13.72 0.24
C ARG A 600 19.36 14.78 0.90
N PHE A 601 19.66 14.54 2.18
CA PHE A 601 20.27 15.45 3.17
C PHE A 601 19.37 16.56 3.72
N GLY A 602 18.17 16.72 3.18
CA GLY A 602 17.21 17.77 3.50
C GLY A 602 16.81 17.76 4.96
N ALA A 603 16.59 16.57 5.54
CA ALA A 603 16.24 16.47 6.96
C ALA A 603 17.33 17.05 7.86
N PHE A 604 18.61 16.81 7.56
CA PHE A 604 19.73 17.33 8.37
C PHE A 604 19.93 18.84 8.19
N ILE A 605 19.64 19.37 6.99
CA ILE A 605 19.60 20.82 6.73
C ILE A 605 18.54 21.49 7.62
N ARG A 606 17.35 20.89 7.73
CA ARG A 606 16.22 21.43 8.48
C ARG A 606 16.36 21.27 9.99
N THR A 607 16.73 20.07 10.45
CA THR A 607 16.74 19.68 11.87
C THR A 607 17.98 20.15 12.61
N ARG A 608 19.11 20.32 11.89
CA ARG A 608 20.40 20.77 12.43
C ARG A 608 20.98 19.85 13.52
N ILE A 609 20.56 18.59 13.56
CA ILE A 609 21.19 17.59 14.43
C ILE A 609 22.65 17.38 14.01
N PRO A 610 23.56 16.97 14.94
CA PRO A 610 24.92 16.62 14.60
C PRO A 610 24.97 15.55 13.50
N TYR A 611 25.75 15.83 12.46
CA TYR A 611 25.86 14.98 11.27
C TYR A 611 27.32 14.64 10.99
N VAL A 612 27.61 13.34 10.94
CA VAL A 612 28.89 12.82 10.44
C VAL A 612 28.61 12.07 9.14
N GLY A 613 29.25 12.47 8.04
CA GLY A 613 28.98 11.90 6.71
C GLY A 613 30.23 11.38 6.02
N SER A 614 30.03 10.50 5.04
CA SER A 614 31.09 10.07 4.13
C SER A 614 30.52 9.72 2.74
N VAL A 615 31.35 9.05 1.94
CA VAL A 615 31.17 8.77 0.51
C VAL A 615 31.09 7.27 0.22
N GLY A 616 30.71 6.49 1.22
CA GLY A 616 30.68 5.04 1.14
C GLY A 616 29.78 4.52 0.02
N ALA A 617 30.32 3.55 -0.71
CA ALA A 617 29.69 2.91 -1.87
C ALA A 617 29.29 3.88 -3.01
N LEU A 618 29.91 5.06 -3.12
CA LEU A 618 29.71 5.95 -4.27
C LEU A 618 30.40 5.46 -5.56
N ASP A 619 31.11 4.34 -5.48
CA ASP A 619 31.72 3.63 -6.60
C ASP A 619 30.71 2.81 -7.42
N MET A 620 29.45 2.67 -6.99
CA MET A 620 28.48 1.77 -7.64
C MET A 620 27.09 2.35 -7.84
N VAL A 621 26.53 2.11 -9.03
CA VAL A 621 25.10 2.27 -9.35
C VAL A 621 24.44 0.89 -9.33
N ASN A 622 23.29 0.78 -8.69
CA ASN A 622 22.59 -0.49 -8.57
C ASN A 622 21.55 -0.65 -9.68
N PHE A 623 21.62 -1.77 -10.39
CA PHE A 623 20.58 -2.23 -11.30
C PHE A 623 20.00 -3.55 -10.81
N ARG A 624 18.91 -4.01 -11.45
CA ARG A 624 18.36 -5.35 -11.21
C ARG A 624 19.24 -6.38 -11.91
N ALA A 625 18.65 -7.45 -12.45
CA ALA A 625 19.36 -8.44 -13.24
C ALA A 625 20.11 -7.79 -14.43
N PRO A 626 21.25 -8.35 -14.89
CA PRO A 626 22.14 -7.70 -15.87
C PRO A 626 21.43 -7.20 -17.14
N GLU A 627 20.40 -7.92 -17.59
CA GLU A 627 19.54 -7.55 -18.72
C GLU A 627 18.76 -6.24 -18.56
N THR A 628 18.58 -5.76 -17.33
CA THR A 628 17.80 -4.55 -17.02
C THR A 628 18.64 -3.29 -17.14
N VAL A 629 19.96 -3.44 -17.25
CA VAL A 629 20.88 -2.32 -17.38
C VAL A 629 20.61 -1.62 -18.72
N PRO A 630 20.35 -0.30 -18.73
CA PRO A 630 20.14 0.46 -19.96
C PRO A 630 21.31 0.30 -20.97
N GLU A 631 20.99 0.14 -22.25
CA GLU A 631 21.98 -0.11 -23.32
C GLU A 631 23.11 0.93 -23.38
N LYS A 632 22.82 2.19 -23.03
CA LYS A 632 23.81 3.27 -22.93
C LYS A 632 24.95 2.98 -21.95
N TYR A 633 24.77 2.02 -21.03
CA TYR A 633 25.77 1.59 -20.07
C TYR A 633 26.46 0.28 -20.47
N ALA A 634 26.18 -0.32 -21.63
CA ALA A 634 26.70 -1.63 -22.00
C ALA A 634 28.24 -1.75 -21.98
N SER A 635 28.97 -0.65 -22.16
CA SER A 635 30.45 -0.60 -22.13
C SER A 635 31.05 -0.41 -20.72
N ARG A 636 30.23 -0.41 -19.67
CA ARG A 636 30.64 -0.12 -18.30
C ARG A 636 31.15 -1.38 -17.59
N THR A 637 31.89 -1.18 -16.50
CA THR A 637 32.35 -2.28 -15.65
C THR A 637 31.22 -2.71 -14.73
N PHE A 638 30.89 -4.01 -14.76
CA PHE A 638 29.83 -4.59 -13.94
C PHE A 638 30.37 -5.64 -12.98
N VAL A 639 29.73 -5.74 -11.82
CA VAL A 639 29.87 -6.86 -10.89
C VAL A 639 28.47 -7.43 -10.66
N GLU A 640 28.30 -8.70 -11.00
CA GLU A 640 27.08 -9.43 -10.64
C GLU A 640 27.14 -9.76 -9.15
N HIS A 641 26.35 -9.04 -8.34
CA HIS A 641 26.31 -9.29 -6.90
C HIS A 641 25.50 -10.55 -6.59
N ASN A 642 24.37 -10.72 -7.28
CA ASN A 642 23.53 -11.91 -7.29
C ASN A 642 22.63 -11.91 -8.54
N PRO A 643 21.87 -12.98 -8.81
CA PRO A 643 21.03 -13.07 -10.03
C PRO A 643 19.95 -11.98 -10.19
N GLN A 644 19.73 -11.14 -9.18
CA GLN A 644 18.72 -10.07 -9.17
C GLN A 644 19.34 -8.67 -9.06
N VAL A 645 20.65 -8.54 -8.82
CA VAL A 645 21.32 -7.26 -8.56
C VAL A 645 22.66 -7.21 -9.29
N THR A 646 22.78 -6.21 -10.15
CA THR A 646 24.00 -5.91 -10.91
C THR A 646 24.52 -4.55 -10.46
N LEU A 647 25.79 -4.51 -10.08
CA LEU A 647 26.47 -3.27 -9.70
C LEU A 647 27.23 -2.75 -10.92
N MET A 648 27.12 -1.46 -11.21
CA MET A 648 27.88 -0.78 -12.27
C MET A 648 28.87 0.21 -11.65
N ARG A 649 30.16 0.11 -11.99
CA ARG A 649 31.19 1.04 -11.50
C ARG A 649 30.96 2.45 -12.02
N THR A 650 30.86 3.44 -11.14
CA THR A 650 30.81 4.87 -11.49
C THR A 650 32.13 5.38 -12.08
N THR A 651 32.06 6.31 -13.03
CA THR A 651 33.26 6.91 -13.67
C THR A 651 33.81 8.10 -12.88
N ALA A 652 35.02 8.57 -13.22
CA ALA A 652 35.58 9.80 -12.66
C ALA A 652 34.71 11.06 -12.91
N GLU A 653 34.06 11.16 -14.08
CA GLU A 653 33.18 12.28 -14.39
C GLU A 653 31.90 12.25 -13.53
N GLU A 654 31.29 11.07 -13.39
CA GLU A 654 30.12 10.86 -12.54
C GLU A 654 30.44 11.13 -11.07
N ASN A 655 31.60 10.69 -10.60
CA ASN A 655 32.13 10.95 -9.26
C ASN A 655 32.35 12.44 -9.00
N ALA A 656 32.93 13.18 -9.95
CA ALA A 656 33.08 14.62 -9.84
C ALA A 656 31.72 15.33 -9.72
N ARG A 657 30.71 14.91 -10.50
CA ARG A 657 29.34 15.45 -10.43
C ARG A 657 28.68 15.18 -9.09
N MET A 658 28.78 13.95 -8.58
CA MET A 658 28.29 13.60 -7.24
C MET A 658 28.98 14.41 -6.15
N GLY A 659 30.31 14.57 -6.24
CA GLY A 659 31.09 15.33 -5.27
C GLY A 659 30.67 16.80 -5.16
N VAL A 660 30.39 17.46 -6.30
CA VAL A 660 29.85 18.83 -6.31
C VAL A 660 28.49 18.86 -5.63
N TRP A 661 27.56 17.97 -6.02
CA TRP A 661 26.20 17.97 -5.48
C TRP A 661 26.14 17.70 -3.97
N ILE A 662 26.93 16.72 -3.49
CA ILE A 662 27.04 16.41 -2.06
C ILE A 662 27.56 17.64 -1.30
N ALA A 663 28.64 18.26 -1.77
CA ALA A 663 29.22 19.43 -1.11
C ALA A 663 28.24 20.63 -1.10
N GLU A 664 27.48 20.85 -2.18
CA GLU A 664 26.44 21.89 -2.25
C GLU A 664 25.32 21.67 -1.22
N ARG A 665 24.94 20.41 -0.96
CA ARG A 665 23.96 20.06 0.09
C ARG A 665 24.54 20.25 1.48
N LEU A 666 25.75 19.78 1.72
CA LEU A 666 26.44 19.96 3.01
C LEU A 666 26.62 21.45 3.35
N ASN A 667 26.90 22.30 2.36
CA ASN A 667 27.03 23.74 2.53
C ASN A 667 25.73 24.44 3.00
N GLN A 668 24.57 23.79 2.85
CA GLN A 668 23.29 24.31 3.35
C GLN A 668 23.03 23.91 4.82
N MET A 669 23.79 22.95 5.36
CA MET A 669 23.65 22.53 6.75
C MET A 669 24.20 23.61 7.69
N THR A 670 23.35 24.05 8.63
CA THR A 670 23.74 25.05 9.64
C THR A 670 24.07 24.43 11.00
N GLY A 671 23.74 23.13 11.19
CA GLY A 671 24.15 22.34 12.34
C GLY A 671 25.61 21.88 12.27
N PRO A 672 26.13 21.22 13.31
CA PRO A 672 27.48 20.67 13.33
C PRO A 672 27.65 19.55 12.29
N VAL A 673 28.68 19.66 11.43
CA VAL A 673 29.00 18.67 10.40
C VAL A 673 30.46 18.28 10.45
N ARG A 674 30.73 16.97 10.39
CA ARG A 674 32.05 16.41 10.07
C ARG A 674 31.89 15.51 8.86
N PHE A 675 32.55 15.85 7.76
CA PHE A 675 32.51 15.05 6.54
C PHE A 675 33.86 14.39 6.30
N LEU A 676 33.89 13.06 6.28
CA LEU A 676 35.12 12.27 6.23
C LEU A 676 35.35 11.72 4.82
N ILE A 677 36.54 11.95 4.27
CA ILE A 677 37.01 11.41 2.99
C ILE A 677 37.95 10.22 3.27
N PRO A 678 37.58 8.97 2.89
CA PRO A 678 38.44 7.80 2.98
C PRO A 678 39.36 7.69 1.75
N GLU A 679 40.59 8.18 1.85
CA GLU A 679 41.52 8.22 0.71
C GLU A 679 42.03 6.83 0.28
N GLY A 680 41.78 5.78 1.09
CA GLY A 680 42.14 4.41 0.77
C GLY A 680 41.11 3.63 -0.04
N GLY A 681 39.93 4.21 -0.31
CA GLY A 681 38.84 3.61 -1.08
C GLY A 681 37.48 3.69 -0.37
N VAL A 682 36.40 3.66 -1.16
CA VAL A 682 35.04 3.98 -0.69
C VAL A 682 34.15 2.74 -0.46
N SER A 683 34.60 1.53 -0.78
CA SER A 683 33.81 0.30 -0.66
C SER A 683 34.69 -0.94 -0.64
N ALA A 684 34.17 -2.07 -0.15
CA ALA A 684 34.89 -3.35 -0.24
C ALA A 684 35.25 -3.80 -1.68
N LEU A 685 34.58 -3.26 -2.71
CA LEU A 685 34.91 -3.51 -4.12
C LEU A 685 35.91 -2.48 -4.68
N ASP A 686 36.13 -1.39 -3.98
CA ASP A 686 37.03 -0.29 -4.32
C ASP A 686 38.26 -0.31 -3.41
N ALA A 687 39.05 -1.38 -3.55
CA ALA A 687 40.30 -1.58 -2.83
C ALA A 687 41.33 -2.28 -3.73
N PRO A 688 42.65 -2.13 -3.51
CA PRO A 688 43.66 -2.72 -4.39
C PRO A 688 43.40 -4.21 -4.70
N GLY A 689 43.26 -4.54 -5.99
CA GLY A 689 42.97 -5.90 -6.47
C GLY A 689 41.49 -6.28 -6.55
N GLN A 690 40.57 -5.37 -6.19
CA GLN A 690 39.12 -5.56 -6.29
C GLN A 690 38.56 -4.98 -7.61
N PRO A 691 37.40 -5.47 -8.09
CA PRO A 691 36.91 -5.17 -9.44
C PRO A 691 36.54 -3.69 -9.67
N PHE A 692 36.22 -2.93 -8.63
CA PHE A 692 35.83 -1.52 -8.73
C PHE A 692 36.95 -0.56 -8.28
N HIS A 693 38.15 -1.06 -8.02
CA HIS A 693 39.28 -0.22 -7.65
C HIS A 693 39.68 0.75 -8.76
N ASP A 694 39.37 2.04 -8.57
CA ASP A 694 39.70 3.12 -9.51
C ASP A 694 40.14 4.39 -8.76
N PRO A 695 41.43 4.51 -8.43
CA PRO A 695 41.96 5.68 -7.74
C PRO A 695 41.80 7.01 -8.49
N ALA A 696 41.54 6.98 -9.80
CA ALA A 696 41.28 8.18 -10.58
C ALA A 696 39.84 8.67 -10.35
N ALA A 697 38.88 7.74 -10.27
CA ALA A 697 37.50 8.06 -9.94
C ALA A 697 37.36 8.61 -8.51
N ASP A 698 38.06 8.00 -7.55
CA ASP A 698 38.01 8.43 -6.14
C ASP A 698 38.64 9.82 -5.99
N ARG A 699 39.77 10.06 -6.65
CA ARG A 699 40.40 11.39 -6.67
C ARG A 699 39.46 12.45 -7.26
N ALA A 700 38.77 12.13 -8.35
CA ALA A 700 37.81 13.05 -8.95
C ALA A 700 36.64 13.39 -8.00
N LEU A 701 36.14 12.40 -7.24
CA LEU A 701 35.15 12.60 -6.18
C LEU A 701 35.70 13.53 -5.08
N PHE A 702 36.85 13.19 -4.53
CA PHE A 702 37.43 13.88 -3.37
C PHE A 702 37.84 15.32 -3.71
N ASP A 703 38.41 15.55 -4.89
CA ASP A 703 38.80 16.88 -5.36
C ASP A 703 37.56 17.74 -5.62
N ALA A 704 36.48 17.18 -6.17
CA ALA A 704 35.22 17.88 -6.38
C ALA A 704 34.56 18.31 -5.06
N ILE A 705 34.57 17.45 -4.05
CA ILE A 705 34.09 17.77 -2.70
C ILE A 705 34.98 18.85 -2.07
N THR A 706 36.30 18.66 -2.08
CA THR A 706 37.27 19.59 -1.48
C THR A 706 37.16 21.00 -2.08
N ARG A 707 36.96 21.10 -3.39
CA ARG A 707 36.83 22.40 -4.09
C ARG A 707 35.51 23.11 -3.78
N THR A 708 34.43 22.35 -3.57
CA THR A 708 33.07 22.90 -3.46
C THR A 708 32.65 23.12 -2.00
N PHE A 709 33.16 22.31 -1.07
CA PHE A 709 32.83 22.38 0.34
C PHE A 709 33.37 23.66 0.99
N ARG A 710 32.55 24.30 1.82
CA ARG A 710 32.88 25.55 2.52
C ARG A 710 32.92 25.29 4.02
N GLU A 711 34.14 25.14 4.52
CA GLU A 711 34.38 25.02 5.97
C GLU A 711 33.92 26.28 6.71
N ASP A 712 33.38 26.09 7.91
CA ASP A 712 33.13 27.15 8.87
C ASP A 712 33.29 26.62 10.31
N GLY A 713 32.89 27.40 11.32
CA GLY A 713 33.00 26.96 12.71
C GLY A 713 32.20 25.70 13.06
N ASN A 714 31.17 25.35 12.27
CA ASN A 714 30.30 24.20 12.51
C ASN A 714 30.58 23.04 11.54
N ARG A 715 31.08 23.31 10.33
CA ARG A 715 31.31 22.32 9.27
C ARG A 715 32.80 22.15 8.96
N ARG A 716 33.27 20.91 8.99
CA ARG A 716 34.67 20.56 8.67
C ARG A 716 34.76 19.37 7.74
N LEU A 717 35.69 19.44 6.78
CA LEU A 717 36.09 18.35 5.92
C LEU A 717 37.33 17.68 6.51
N ILE A 718 37.32 16.35 6.63
CA ILE A 718 38.40 15.58 7.24
C ILE A 718 38.87 14.54 6.22
N ARG A 719 40.09 14.66 5.73
CA ARG A 719 40.72 13.68 4.84
C ARG A 719 41.50 12.68 5.68
N LEU A 720 41.28 11.38 5.43
CA LEU A 720 41.88 10.29 6.20
C LEU A 720 42.59 9.34 5.23
N PRO A 721 43.87 8.97 5.49
CA PRO A 721 44.64 8.07 4.64
C PRO A 721 44.27 6.59 4.91
N HIS A 722 42.97 6.30 4.94
CA HIS A 722 42.39 5.01 5.30
C HIS A 722 41.30 4.62 4.32
N HIS A 723 41.15 3.33 4.09
CA HIS A 723 39.99 2.79 3.39
C HIS A 723 38.76 2.86 4.31
N ILE A 724 37.55 3.02 3.76
CA ILE A 724 36.34 3.24 4.57
C ILE A 724 36.08 2.13 5.61
N ASN A 725 36.47 0.89 5.30
CA ASN A 725 36.30 -0.28 6.17
C ASN A 725 37.44 -0.48 7.17
N ASP A 726 38.48 0.36 7.17
CA ASP A 726 39.59 0.24 8.10
C ASP A 726 39.16 0.61 9.53
N PRO A 727 39.68 -0.09 10.56
CA PRO A 727 39.39 0.26 11.95
C PRO A 727 39.77 1.69 12.35
N ALA A 728 40.83 2.23 11.74
CA ALA A 728 41.23 3.61 11.96
C ALA A 728 40.19 4.61 11.42
N PHE A 729 39.52 4.31 10.30
CA PHE A 729 38.44 5.13 9.76
C PHE A 729 37.18 5.08 10.64
N ALA A 730 36.81 3.88 11.10
CA ALA A 730 35.71 3.68 12.03
C ALA A 730 35.93 4.47 13.34
N LYS A 731 37.14 4.38 13.90
CA LYS A 731 37.53 5.15 15.09
C LYS A 731 37.45 6.67 14.84
N ALA A 732 37.98 7.15 13.71
CA ALA A 732 37.93 8.58 13.37
C ALA A 732 36.49 9.08 13.20
N THR A 733 35.58 8.25 12.70
CA THR A 733 34.15 8.56 12.59
C THR A 733 33.51 8.73 13.98
N VAL A 734 33.81 7.83 14.91
CA VAL A 734 33.35 7.91 16.31
C VAL A 734 33.93 9.13 17.01
N ASP A 735 35.22 9.43 16.83
CA ASP A 735 35.86 10.62 17.38
C ASP A 735 35.21 11.90 16.84
N ALA A 736 34.95 11.95 15.53
CA ALA A 736 34.28 13.07 14.88
C ALA A 736 32.85 13.28 15.40
N LEU A 737 32.08 12.21 15.62
CA LEU A 737 30.75 12.30 16.23
C LEU A 737 30.84 12.83 17.66
N ASN A 738 31.76 12.30 18.46
CA ASN A 738 31.98 12.72 19.84
C ASN A 738 32.37 14.20 19.95
N GLU A 739 33.16 14.73 19.01
CA GLU A 739 33.55 16.14 18.94
C GLU A 739 32.32 17.06 18.84
N ILE A 740 31.36 16.70 17.97
CA ILE A 740 30.20 17.54 17.65
C ILE A 740 28.94 17.22 18.46
N ASN A 741 28.99 16.20 19.31
CA ASN A 741 27.83 15.77 20.08
C ASN A 741 27.65 16.62 21.36
N PRO A 742 26.49 17.28 21.55
CA PRO A 742 26.23 18.08 22.74
C PRO A 742 26.12 17.25 24.03
N ILE A 743 25.76 15.96 23.97
CA ILE A 743 25.53 15.10 25.16
C ILE A 743 26.84 14.90 25.95
N ARG A 744 27.96 14.70 25.25
CA ARG A 744 29.27 14.53 25.89
C ARG A 744 29.85 15.85 26.39
N ASN A 745 29.69 16.92 25.61
CA ASN A 745 30.10 18.27 26.02
C ASN A 745 29.38 18.77 27.29
N ALA A 746 28.12 18.36 27.49
CA ALA A 746 27.39 18.62 28.74
C ALA A 746 27.96 17.82 29.92
N THR A 747 28.28 16.53 29.70
CA THR A 747 28.86 15.64 30.72
C THR A 747 30.26 16.11 31.16
N GLU A 748 31.10 16.52 30.21
CA GLU A 748 32.45 17.06 30.50
C GLU A 748 32.42 18.45 31.14
N ARG A 749 31.48 19.33 30.76
CA ARG A 749 31.27 20.62 31.44
C ARG A 749 30.79 20.46 32.88
N THR A 750 30.01 19.43 33.16
CA THR A 750 29.53 19.13 34.52
C THR A 750 30.66 18.55 35.38
N ALA A 751 31.49 17.68 34.80
CA ALA A 751 32.69 17.14 35.47
C ALA A 751 33.75 18.22 35.76
N ARG A 752 33.95 19.18 34.85
CA ARG A 752 34.88 20.31 35.08
C ARG A 752 34.39 21.31 36.13
N HIS A 753 33.08 21.57 36.21
CA HIS A 753 32.53 22.42 37.27
C HIS A 753 32.50 21.73 38.64
N ALA A 754 32.52 20.40 38.70
CA ALA A 754 32.63 19.66 39.96
C ALA A 754 34.09 19.52 40.44
N ALA A 755 35.07 19.83 39.59
CA ALA A 755 36.51 19.76 39.87
C ALA A 755 37.16 21.14 40.15
N ILE A 756 36.38 22.22 40.04
CA ILE A 756 36.71 23.59 40.48
C ILE A 756 35.92 23.85 41.76
#